data_AF-A0A550H6X5-F1
#
_entry.id   AF-A0A550H6X5-F1
#
_cell.length_a   1.000
_cell.length_b   1.000
_cell.length_c   1.000
_cell.angle_alpha   90.00
_cell.angle_beta   90.00
_cell.angle_gamma   90.00
#
_symmetry.space_group_name_H-M   'P 1'
#
loop_
_entity.id
_entity.type
_entity.pdbx_description
1 polymer ?
#
loop_
_entity_poly.entity_id
_entity_poly.type
_entity_poly.pdbx_seq_one_letter_code
_entity_poly.pdbx_strand_id
1 'polypeptide(L)'
;MSMKVKMVPHPSKFDRHESGIKQVVLNYAKYLPEFGIEIADDTDDDFDILIDHAGMTAGRADVAHLHGLYWTADYPCSRWEYAANRGIVNAVRNAKEITVPSEWVAETLRRDLHMNPHVLPHGIDIEDWTPKPHQKYVLWNKNRNADVCDPTPVLDLARLNDNINFITTQLPRGTKYSPLQNVRITSKPKSDGTFPPIAHDKMKTMIESAMVYLSTTKETFGIGILEAMVSGVPVLGFAHGGNNELVHNGVNGYLAQPGDIEELNEGLQYCIKYREQLGANGREIAKKYPWRKAVEQAAMIYQLAYEHEDNYDVSVIIPAHNAEETLERAVKSVQEQTYPVREIIIVDDKSSDNTPEIARRMSESDGKIQYIRVENGNVADTRNAGIEQSKSEYICCLDKDDEIAPQFIEACMEEGHKKDRSLGIAYTGLYYKKSKDNEGLSPWPDECNYDKHMSYRNPDNPRGLNQVPTCNVFKKEAWRRAGGYRSKYCPLGAGAEDAELWARMMSLGWSARKITNAGLFIYYAGGQTMTDGANGKDINLIEPFWLSMHPWAKDHLHPFASYATPINKMQSHPVRQYDEPIVSFVVPVGEGHEKFVWEALESIEGQSYRKWEAIVVWDSSKQPSKRFLDAHPYVRMVYNQKPSSGAGFSRNRGAEIARGGFLVFLDADDKIAPEYLRMSLALWEETHSIVFTDYINSFYTSEEDLPNYEGQIVKYFKETGQVLLRGKSADFDCERAQRQPDKDLFHWCLITALVPKAWHDEIGGFDETMETFEDVLYHWVMAYKGYCYVRLPEAMVYYRMYSGKRREKASLYTEQGRAVAKEMLQYCKKVLEGVEKMGCKSCPGSRKPINVMNEINKVLNSEVESARAADENFVKAEYTHPNRGNHIVTGAVTGIKYGYFGGGKKILVHKADIQAQPQFWRPLSIQSSVQQNIPQAHRPELGAPPSLDQSPKIIQSNKKDDGSDDGVPDFIAPSVDEQPDYTIEVDEQKEFDVKEPDFKADLGLIPGLTPNMIAQLKERGIDTPEKILEAGIDGLQEIRGIAEVRAAGIIEYLNNFA
;
A
#
# COMPACT_ATOMS: atom_id res chain seq x y z
N MET A 1 23.74 -26.96 16.92
CA MET A 1 23.28 -26.25 18.12
C MET A 1 21.84 -26.67 18.36
N SER A 2 21.39 -26.74 19.61
CA SER A 2 19.99 -27.07 19.93
C SER A 2 19.25 -25.76 20.15
N MET A 3 18.09 -25.57 19.53
CA MET A 3 17.23 -24.39 19.69
C MET A 3 15.80 -24.83 19.97
N LYS A 4 15.10 -24.16 20.87
CA LYS A 4 13.75 -24.49 21.31
C LYS A 4 12.77 -23.41 20.86
N VAL A 5 11.78 -23.74 20.03
CA VAL A 5 10.86 -22.78 19.42
C VAL A 5 9.43 -22.94 19.93
N LYS A 6 8.74 -21.84 20.23
CA LYS A 6 7.30 -21.86 20.52
C LYS A 6 6.54 -21.54 19.25
N MET A 7 5.74 -22.48 18.75
CA MET A 7 4.93 -22.29 17.55
C MET A 7 3.49 -21.94 17.91
N VAL A 8 2.92 -20.91 17.26
CA VAL A 8 1.53 -20.52 17.42
C VAL A 8 0.84 -20.52 16.05
N PRO A 9 -0.19 -21.36 15.85
CA PRO A 9 -0.75 -22.32 16.80
C PRO A 9 0.19 -23.51 17.03
N HIS A 10 0.17 -24.07 18.25
CA HIS A 10 0.99 -25.22 18.59
C HIS A 10 0.49 -26.52 17.91
N PRO A 11 1.37 -27.42 17.43
CA PRO A 11 0.98 -28.67 16.77
C PRO A 11 -0.04 -29.54 17.53
N SER A 12 0.01 -29.54 18.88
CA SER A 12 -0.90 -30.32 19.72
C SER A 12 -2.34 -29.79 19.76
N LYS A 13 -2.60 -28.53 19.35
CA LYS A 13 -3.95 -27.94 19.35
C LYS A 13 -4.85 -28.45 18.23
N PHE A 14 -4.35 -29.34 17.38
CA PHE A 14 -5.02 -29.72 16.14
C PHE A 14 -5.82 -31.03 16.23
N ASP A 15 -6.98 -31.02 16.89
CA ASP A 15 -7.91 -32.16 16.88
C ASP A 15 -8.70 -32.29 15.57
N ARG A 16 -8.58 -33.45 14.90
CA ARG A 16 -9.40 -34.07 13.81
C ARG A 16 -10.12 -33.20 12.73
N HIS A 17 -9.85 -31.90 12.57
CA HIS A 17 -10.34 -31.06 11.46
C HIS A 17 -9.20 -30.29 10.76
N GLU A 18 -9.45 -29.82 9.52
CA GLU A 18 -8.44 -29.71 8.45
C GLU A 18 -8.37 -28.32 7.81
N SER A 19 -7.28 -27.61 8.08
CA SER A 19 -6.92 -26.37 7.39
C SER A 19 -5.54 -26.51 6.74
N GLY A 20 -5.27 -25.69 5.72
CA GLY A 20 -3.95 -25.66 5.09
C GLY A 20 -2.84 -25.30 6.08
N ILE A 21 -3.07 -24.31 6.96
CA ILE A 21 -2.12 -23.90 8.00
C ILE A 21 -1.75 -25.06 8.93
N LYS A 22 -2.73 -25.89 9.31
CA LYS A 22 -2.47 -27.08 10.13
C LYS A 22 -1.47 -28.02 9.46
N GLN A 23 -1.65 -28.32 8.17
CA GLN A 23 -0.72 -29.19 7.45
C GLN A 23 0.67 -28.59 7.39
N VAL A 24 0.79 -27.28 7.21
CA VAL A 24 2.09 -26.60 7.24
C VAL A 24 2.75 -26.77 8.62
N VAL A 25 2.05 -26.44 9.70
CA VAL A 25 2.60 -26.53 11.07
C VAL A 25 2.98 -27.97 11.45
N LEU A 26 2.16 -28.97 11.09
CA LEU A 26 2.49 -30.38 11.36
C LEU A 26 3.71 -30.86 10.57
N ASN A 27 3.89 -30.42 9.32
CA ASN A 27 5.09 -30.75 8.55
C ASN A 27 6.33 -30.06 9.09
N TYR A 28 6.22 -28.82 9.58
CA TYR A 28 7.31 -28.17 10.30
C TYR A 28 7.69 -28.98 11.54
N ALA A 29 6.71 -29.37 12.36
CA ALA A 29 6.95 -30.19 13.55
C ALA A 29 7.58 -31.55 13.26
N LYS A 30 7.27 -32.16 12.11
CA LYS A 30 7.87 -33.41 11.65
C LYS A 30 9.36 -33.26 11.35
N TYR A 31 9.78 -32.19 10.68
CA TYR A 31 11.12 -32.05 10.11
C TYR A 31 12.09 -31.16 10.90
N LEU A 32 11.60 -30.21 11.69
CA LEU A 32 12.44 -29.31 12.50
C LEU A 32 13.46 -30.05 13.40
N PRO A 33 13.12 -31.19 14.04
CA PRO A 33 14.08 -31.94 14.83
C PRO A 33 15.31 -32.44 14.05
N GLU A 34 15.21 -32.67 12.74
CA GLU A 34 16.36 -33.05 11.90
C GLU A 34 17.43 -31.93 11.84
N PHE A 35 17.02 -30.69 12.10
CA PHE A 35 17.88 -29.51 12.08
C PHE A 35 18.30 -29.04 13.49
N GLY A 36 18.06 -29.87 14.51
CA GLY A 36 18.39 -29.55 15.90
C GLY A 36 17.43 -28.53 16.54
N ILE A 37 16.21 -28.43 16.02
CA ILE A 37 15.18 -27.50 16.50
C ILE A 37 14.09 -28.30 17.22
N GLU A 38 13.98 -28.08 18.52
CA GLU A 38 12.95 -28.65 19.39
C GLU A 38 11.74 -27.70 19.44
N ILE A 39 10.52 -28.26 19.52
CA ILE A 39 9.30 -27.47 19.71
C ILE A 39 8.97 -27.46 21.20
N ALA A 40 8.89 -26.26 21.79
CA ALA A 40 8.47 -26.07 23.16
C ALA A 40 7.02 -26.52 23.37
N ASP A 41 6.73 -27.08 24.54
CA ASP A 41 5.36 -27.37 24.94
C ASP A 41 4.50 -26.09 24.93
N ASP A 42 3.23 -26.23 24.56
CA ASP A 42 2.29 -25.10 24.41
C ASP A 42 2.14 -24.25 25.69
N THR A 43 2.24 -24.89 26.86
CA THR A 43 2.16 -24.23 28.18
C THR A 43 3.50 -23.72 28.69
N ASP A 44 4.59 -24.02 28.00
CA ASP A 44 5.94 -23.65 28.42
C ASP A 44 6.28 -22.23 27.95
N ASP A 45 6.85 -21.44 28.85
CA ASP A 45 7.38 -20.11 28.54
C ASP A 45 8.91 -20.11 28.39
N ASP A 46 9.56 -21.25 28.60
CA ASP A 46 10.97 -21.48 28.28
C ASP A 46 11.13 -21.86 26.81
N PHE A 47 11.38 -20.85 25.98
CA PHE A 47 11.69 -21.01 24.56
C PHE A 47 12.64 -19.90 24.08
N ASP A 48 13.39 -20.17 23.02
CA ASP A 48 14.37 -19.24 22.44
C ASP A 48 13.72 -18.19 21.53
N ILE A 49 12.78 -18.62 20.68
CA ILE A 49 12.06 -17.73 19.74
C ILE A 49 10.58 -18.14 19.60
N LEU A 50 9.73 -17.13 19.37
CA LEU A 50 8.29 -17.29 19.12
C LEU A 50 7.99 -17.23 17.61
N ILE A 51 7.34 -18.27 17.10
CA ILE A 51 6.95 -18.42 15.71
C ILE A 51 5.45 -18.23 15.58
N ASP A 52 5.03 -17.16 14.91
CA ASP A 52 3.62 -16.91 14.58
C ASP A 52 3.29 -17.45 13.18
N HIS A 53 2.15 -18.14 13.06
CA HIS A 53 1.55 -18.48 11.78
C HIS A 53 0.20 -17.78 11.63
N ALA A 54 0.06 -16.96 10.59
CA ALA A 54 -1.17 -16.26 10.23
C ALA A 54 -1.73 -15.27 11.28
N GLY A 55 -0.87 -14.63 12.08
CA GLY A 55 -1.26 -13.51 12.95
C GLY A 55 -2.06 -13.93 14.18
N MET A 56 -1.78 -15.11 14.73
CA MET A 56 -2.53 -15.73 15.84
C MET A 56 -1.97 -15.36 17.23
N THR A 57 -0.76 -14.80 17.32
CA THR A 57 -0.11 -14.43 18.60
C THR A 57 -0.55 -13.09 19.20
N ALA A 58 -1.62 -12.48 18.68
CA ALA A 58 -2.05 -11.12 19.07
C ALA A 58 -0.95 -10.05 18.92
N GLY A 59 0.08 -10.29 18.09
CA GLY A 59 1.08 -9.30 17.72
C GLY A 59 2.49 -9.52 18.27
N ARG A 60 2.78 -10.57 19.05
CA ARG A 60 4.15 -10.91 19.46
C ARG A 60 4.71 -12.01 18.56
N ALA A 61 5.80 -11.79 17.85
CA ALA A 61 6.46 -12.81 17.04
C ALA A 61 7.95 -12.48 16.92
N ASP A 62 8.82 -13.48 16.90
CA ASP A 62 10.19 -13.34 16.42
C ASP A 62 10.26 -13.68 14.93
N VAL A 63 9.51 -14.69 14.51
CA VAL A 63 9.30 -15.02 13.09
C VAL A 63 7.81 -15.03 12.79
N ALA A 64 7.39 -14.27 11.77
CA ALA A 64 6.02 -14.27 11.28
C ALA A 64 5.93 -15.02 9.94
N HIS A 65 5.32 -16.20 9.97
CA HIS A 65 4.94 -16.93 8.77
C HIS A 65 3.58 -16.47 8.27
N LEU A 66 3.60 -15.70 7.18
CA LEU A 66 2.42 -15.33 6.44
C LEU A 66 2.10 -16.46 5.48
N HIS A 67 0.87 -16.96 5.52
CA HIS A 67 0.35 -17.94 4.56
C HIS A 67 -0.47 -17.27 3.45
N GLY A 68 -0.57 -15.94 3.49
CA GLY A 68 -1.37 -15.10 2.60
C GLY A 68 -1.95 -13.89 3.32
N LEU A 69 -2.54 -12.98 2.54
CA LEU A 69 -3.40 -11.89 3.01
C LEU A 69 -4.76 -12.04 2.32
N TYR A 70 -5.80 -11.45 2.90
CA TYR A 70 -7.05 -11.24 2.17
C TYR A 70 -6.94 -9.93 1.42
N TRP A 71 -7.08 -9.95 0.10
CA TRP A 71 -6.99 -8.74 -0.74
C TRP A 71 -8.26 -7.91 -0.66
N THR A 72 -8.51 -7.35 0.52
CA THR A 72 -9.75 -6.69 0.90
C THR A 72 -10.04 -5.38 0.17
N ALA A 73 -9.14 -4.94 -0.71
CA ALA A 73 -9.37 -3.84 -1.64
C ALA A 73 -9.90 -4.30 -3.01
N ASP A 74 -9.73 -5.58 -3.36
CA ASP A 74 -9.97 -6.10 -4.71
C ASP A 74 -11.30 -6.84 -4.86
N TYR A 75 -11.94 -7.21 -3.75
CA TYR A 75 -13.24 -7.87 -3.76
C TYR A 75 -14.05 -7.56 -2.48
N PRO A 76 -15.39 -7.70 -2.52
CA PRO A 76 -16.23 -7.50 -1.34
C PRO A 76 -15.83 -8.47 -0.22
N CYS A 77 -15.41 -7.92 0.92
CA CYS A 77 -14.93 -8.69 2.05
C CYS A 77 -15.84 -8.59 3.26
N SER A 78 -15.85 -9.65 4.02
CA SER A 78 -16.55 -9.74 5.30
C SER A 78 -15.69 -9.24 6.46
N ARG A 79 -16.36 -8.92 7.58
CA ARG A 79 -15.73 -8.39 8.80
C ARG A 79 -14.57 -9.27 9.31
N TRP A 80 -14.64 -10.60 9.16
CA TRP A 80 -13.59 -11.48 9.68
C TRP A 80 -12.30 -11.45 8.83
N GLU A 81 -12.37 -11.14 7.53
CA GLU A 81 -11.17 -11.06 6.65
C GLU A 81 -10.30 -9.87 7.02
N TYR A 82 -10.91 -8.70 7.27
CA TYR A 82 -10.17 -7.55 7.81
C TYR A 82 -9.62 -7.83 9.21
N ALA A 83 -10.34 -8.58 10.06
CA ALA A 83 -9.83 -8.97 11.37
C ALA A 83 -8.62 -9.90 11.27
N ALA A 84 -8.63 -10.84 10.31
CA ALA A 84 -7.50 -11.72 10.03
C ALA A 84 -6.29 -10.93 9.52
N ASN A 85 -6.49 -10.01 8.57
CA ASN A 85 -5.44 -9.10 8.10
C ASN A 85 -4.86 -8.28 9.26
N ARG A 86 -5.70 -7.78 10.18
CA ARG A 86 -5.22 -7.05 11.38
C ARG A 86 -4.26 -7.91 12.23
N GLY A 87 -4.61 -9.17 12.47
CA GLY A 87 -3.75 -10.09 13.22
C GLY A 87 -2.39 -10.26 12.52
N ILE A 88 -2.42 -10.50 11.21
CA ILE A 88 -1.21 -10.67 10.39
C ILE A 88 -0.35 -9.40 10.41
N VAL A 89 -0.96 -8.22 10.22
CA VAL A 89 -0.27 -6.92 10.27
C VAL A 89 0.43 -6.71 11.62
N ASN A 90 -0.25 -7.02 12.72
CA ASN A 90 0.32 -6.86 14.04
C ASN A 90 1.50 -7.80 14.29
N ALA A 91 1.44 -9.04 13.79
CA ALA A 91 2.57 -9.97 13.86
C ALA A 91 3.75 -9.47 13.01
N VAL A 92 3.50 -9.03 11.77
CA VAL A 92 4.51 -8.46 10.86
C VAL A 92 5.24 -7.28 11.47
N ARG A 93 4.53 -6.35 12.13
CA ARG A 93 5.15 -5.15 12.73
C ARG A 93 6.14 -5.46 13.87
N ASN A 94 6.04 -6.63 14.49
CA ASN A 94 6.83 -6.99 15.66
C ASN A 94 7.85 -8.10 15.40
N ALA A 95 7.80 -8.75 14.23
CA ALA A 95 8.70 -9.84 13.87
C ALA A 95 10.11 -9.36 13.51
N LYS A 96 11.11 -10.19 13.81
CA LYS A 96 12.49 -10.07 13.30
C LYS A 96 12.55 -10.47 11.84
N GLU A 97 11.97 -11.64 11.56
CA GLU A 97 12.01 -12.28 10.27
C GLU A 97 10.59 -12.57 9.79
N ILE A 98 10.35 -12.35 8.50
CA ILE A 98 9.04 -12.48 7.91
C ILE A 98 9.15 -13.37 6.69
N THR A 99 8.28 -14.37 6.61
CA THR A 99 8.22 -15.25 5.44
C THR A 99 6.87 -15.16 4.77
N VAL A 100 6.85 -15.30 3.46
CA VAL A 100 5.64 -15.39 2.63
C VAL A 100 5.72 -16.62 1.74
N PRO A 101 4.60 -17.20 1.28
CA PRO A 101 4.63 -18.50 0.62
C PRO A 101 4.96 -18.39 -0.88
N SER A 102 4.97 -17.18 -1.44
CA SER A 102 5.11 -16.93 -2.88
C SER A 102 5.62 -15.51 -3.17
N GLU A 103 6.17 -15.31 -4.38
CA GLU A 103 6.61 -13.99 -4.84
C GLU A 103 5.43 -13.02 -4.95
N TRP A 104 4.26 -13.51 -5.36
CA TRP A 104 3.03 -12.71 -5.39
C TRP A 104 2.72 -12.04 -4.04
N VAL A 105 2.73 -12.80 -2.94
CA VAL A 105 2.47 -12.22 -1.61
C VAL A 105 3.61 -11.29 -1.19
N ALA A 106 4.86 -11.59 -1.58
CA ALA A 106 6.00 -10.74 -1.33
C ALA A 106 5.86 -9.35 -1.98
N GLU A 107 5.31 -9.27 -3.20
CA GLU A 107 5.08 -8.00 -3.91
C GLU A 107 4.23 -7.03 -3.08
N THR A 108 3.18 -7.51 -2.39
CA THR A 108 2.35 -6.67 -1.51
C THR A 108 3.14 -6.08 -0.35
N LEU A 109 4.02 -6.85 0.31
CA LEU A 109 4.86 -6.33 1.40
C LEU A 109 5.93 -5.37 0.87
N ARG A 110 6.55 -5.68 -0.27
CA ARG A 110 7.53 -4.78 -0.91
C ARG A 110 6.91 -3.44 -1.27
N ARG A 111 5.66 -3.44 -1.74
CA ARG A 111 4.94 -2.23 -2.16
C ARG A 111 4.44 -1.38 -1.00
N ASP A 112 3.84 -2.00 0.03
CA ASP A 112 3.14 -1.27 1.10
C ASP A 112 3.97 -1.13 2.39
N LEU A 113 4.99 -1.97 2.60
CA LEU A 113 5.87 -1.91 3.78
C LEU A 113 7.30 -1.51 3.45
N HIS A 114 7.68 -1.47 2.17
CA HIS A 114 9.08 -1.33 1.75
C HIS A 114 9.96 -2.35 2.47
N MET A 115 9.51 -3.60 2.46
CA MET A 115 10.17 -4.72 3.11
C MET A 115 10.33 -5.86 2.12
N ASN A 116 11.46 -6.54 2.15
CA ASN A 116 11.69 -7.72 1.34
C ASN A 116 11.60 -8.98 2.23
N PRO A 117 10.45 -9.69 2.25
CA PRO A 117 10.31 -10.89 3.06
C PRO A 117 11.05 -12.09 2.43
N HIS A 118 11.29 -13.13 3.23
CA HIS A 118 11.77 -14.41 2.73
C HIS A 118 10.65 -15.15 1.99
N VAL A 119 10.86 -15.48 0.72
CA VAL A 119 9.90 -16.30 -0.03
C VAL A 119 10.16 -17.77 0.26
N LEU A 120 9.25 -18.36 1.02
CA LEU A 120 9.35 -19.71 1.57
C LEU A 120 8.17 -20.56 1.08
N PRO A 121 8.29 -21.20 -0.09
CA PRO A 121 7.21 -22.01 -0.65
C PRO A 121 6.86 -23.20 0.27
N HIS A 122 5.61 -23.64 0.24
CA HIS A 122 5.20 -24.85 0.94
C HIS A 122 5.76 -26.11 0.25
N GLY A 123 5.77 -27.22 0.99
CA GLY A 123 6.36 -28.47 0.52
C GLY A 123 5.34 -29.57 0.19
N ILE A 124 5.87 -30.67 -0.35
CA ILE A 124 5.16 -31.92 -0.60
C ILE A 124 6.12 -33.11 -0.45
N ASP A 125 5.70 -34.18 0.23
CA ASP A 125 6.49 -35.40 0.38
C ASP A 125 6.10 -36.42 -0.69
N ILE A 126 6.90 -36.58 -1.73
CA ILE A 126 6.55 -37.40 -2.90
C ILE A 126 6.18 -38.85 -2.56
N GLU A 127 6.82 -39.42 -1.54
CA GLU A 127 6.60 -40.82 -1.13
C GLU A 127 5.23 -41.04 -0.49
N ASP A 128 4.58 -39.96 -0.03
CA ASP A 128 3.22 -40.04 0.45
C ASP A 128 2.24 -40.20 -0.72
N TRP A 129 2.57 -39.77 -1.94
CA TRP A 129 1.60 -39.67 -3.04
C TRP A 129 1.85 -40.71 -4.13
N THR A 130 0.82 -41.52 -4.40
CA THR A 130 0.91 -42.58 -5.41
C THR A 130 0.00 -42.24 -6.60
N PRO A 131 0.53 -42.15 -7.84
CA PRO A 131 -0.30 -42.01 -9.02
C PRO A 131 -1.28 -43.19 -9.14
N LYS A 132 -2.57 -42.90 -9.29
CA LYS A 132 -3.61 -43.91 -9.48
C LYS A 132 -4.25 -43.79 -10.87
N PRO A 133 -4.82 -44.88 -11.40
CA PRO A 133 -5.69 -44.79 -12.58
C PRO A 133 -6.84 -43.82 -12.32
N HIS A 134 -7.09 -42.92 -13.26
CA HIS A 134 -8.12 -41.89 -13.08
C HIS A 134 -9.55 -42.45 -13.18
N GLN A 135 -10.48 -41.88 -12.41
CA GLN A 135 -11.89 -42.28 -12.36
C GLN A 135 -12.82 -41.37 -13.21
N LYS A 136 -12.27 -40.75 -14.26
CA LYS A 136 -12.99 -39.88 -15.23
C LYS A 136 -13.81 -38.73 -14.59
N TYR A 137 -13.26 -38.05 -13.58
CA TYR A 137 -13.85 -36.81 -13.06
C TYR A 137 -12.85 -35.66 -12.96
N VAL A 138 -13.35 -34.43 -13.04
CA VAL A 138 -12.63 -33.19 -12.70
C VAL A 138 -12.87 -32.87 -11.22
N LEU A 139 -11.82 -32.56 -10.48
CA LEU A 139 -11.90 -32.27 -9.05
C LEU A 139 -11.59 -30.80 -8.77
N TRP A 140 -12.45 -30.15 -7.99
CA TRP A 140 -12.19 -28.86 -7.36
C TRP A 140 -12.36 -29.00 -5.85
N ASN A 141 -11.42 -28.48 -5.05
CA ASN A 141 -11.51 -28.56 -3.59
C ASN A 141 -11.00 -27.29 -2.89
N LYS A 142 -11.83 -26.80 -1.96
CA LYS A 142 -11.49 -25.83 -0.91
C LYS A 142 -12.19 -26.18 0.41
N ASN A 143 -11.61 -25.77 1.51
CA ASN A 143 -12.16 -25.99 2.86
C ASN A 143 -13.22 -24.97 3.28
N ARG A 144 -13.46 -23.95 2.46
CA ARG A 144 -14.45 -22.90 2.69
C ARG A 144 -14.97 -22.32 1.38
N ASN A 145 -16.14 -21.72 1.45
CA ASN A 145 -16.70 -20.88 0.40
C ASN A 145 -16.55 -19.41 0.82
N ALA A 146 -15.50 -18.77 0.32
CA ALA A 146 -15.20 -17.35 0.50
C ALA A 146 -15.05 -16.72 -0.89
N ASP A 147 -14.99 -15.39 -0.98
CA ASP A 147 -14.90 -14.71 -2.28
C ASP A 147 -13.60 -15.07 -3.03
N VAL A 148 -12.51 -15.37 -2.30
CA VAL A 148 -11.28 -15.98 -2.86
C VAL A 148 -11.44 -17.45 -3.25
N CYS A 149 -12.43 -18.17 -2.72
CA CYS A 149 -12.65 -19.61 -2.91
C CYS A 149 -14.02 -19.85 -3.58
N ASP A 150 -14.23 -19.27 -4.77
CA ASP A 150 -15.48 -19.37 -5.52
C ASP A 150 -15.56 -20.67 -6.37
N PRO A 151 -16.54 -21.56 -6.11
CA PRO A 151 -16.76 -22.77 -6.90
C PRO A 151 -17.63 -22.53 -8.16
N THR A 152 -18.07 -21.31 -8.45
CA THR A 152 -18.92 -21.00 -9.63
C THR A 152 -18.34 -21.52 -10.95
N PRO A 153 -17.03 -21.35 -11.24
CA PRO A 153 -16.42 -21.88 -12.47
C PRO A 153 -16.56 -23.40 -12.63
N VAL A 154 -16.70 -24.15 -11.53
CA VAL A 154 -16.93 -25.61 -11.60
C VAL A 154 -18.27 -25.90 -12.27
N LEU A 155 -19.32 -25.17 -11.89
CA LEU A 155 -20.66 -25.36 -12.45
C LEU A 155 -20.72 -24.88 -13.89
N ASP A 156 -20.08 -23.76 -14.20
CA ASP A 156 -20.09 -23.20 -15.56
C ASP A 156 -19.37 -24.14 -16.54
N LEU A 157 -18.20 -24.65 -16.16
CA LEU A 157 -17.47 -25.64 -16.94
C LEU A 157 -18.24 -26.96 -17.08
N ALA A 158 -18.94 -27.39 -16.02
CA ALA A 158 -19.77 -28.60 -16.07
C ALA A 158 -20.96 -28.49 -17.04
N ARG A 159 -21.55 -27.30 -17.23
CA ARG A 159 -22.62 -27.08 -18.23
C ARG A 159 -22.14 -27.22 -19.67
N LEU A 160 -20.85 -27.01 -19.92
CA LEU A 160 -20.25 -27.19 -21.24
C LEU A 160 -19.85 -28.65 -21.52
N ASN A 161 -19.92 -29.53 -20.51
CA ASN A 161 -19.38 -30.90 -20.56
C ASN A 161 -20.33 -31.94 -19.92
N ASP A 162 -21.49 -32.16 -20.52
CA ASP A 162 -22.51 -33.10 -20.01
C ASP A 162 -22.02 -34.56 -19.86
N ASN A 163 -20.95 -34.94 -20.56
CA ASN A 163 -20.36 -36.28 -20.55
C ASN A 163 -19.22 -36.45 -19.53
N ILE A 164 -18.82 -35.39 -18.82
CA ILE A 164 -17.74 -35.41 -17.83
C ILE A 164 -18.33 -35.20 -16.44
N ASN A 165 -17.90 -36.03 -15.48
CA ASN A 165 -18.27 -35.86 -14.08
C ASN A 165 -17.37 -34.82 -13.41
N PHE A 166 -17.96 -34.00 -12.55
CA PHE A 166 -17.27 -33.01 -11.73
C PHE A 166 -17.51 -33.33 -10.26
N ILE A 167 -16.47 -33.17 -9.45
CA ILE A 167 -16.55 -33.33 -8.01
C ILE A 167 -16.08 -32.03 -7.35
N THR A 168 -16.86 -31.53 -6.39
CA THR A 168 -16.55 -30.31 -5.66
C THR A 168 -16.74 -30.46 -4.14
N THR A 169 -15.96 -29.75 -3.34
CA THR A 169 -16.16 -29.65 -1.88
C THR A 169 -17.09 -28.53 -1.47
N GLN A 170 -17.30 -27.52 -2.33
CA GLN A 170 -18.19 -26.39 -2.05
C GLN A 170 -19.12 -26.13 -3.23
N LEU A 171 -20.25 -25.50 -2.97
CA LEU A 171 -21.14 -24.93 -3.99
C LEU A 171 -21.25 -23.42 -3.79
N PRO A 172 -21.64 -22.65 -4.82
CA PRO A 172 -21.76 -21.19 -4.71
C PRO A 172 -22.66 -20.78 -3.54
N ARG A 173 -22.38 -19.61 -2.95
CA ARG A 173 -23.10 -19.15 -1.74
C ARG A 173 -24.62 -19.18 -1.98
N GLY A 174 -25.36 -19.69 -1.01
CA GLY A 174 -26.82 -19.88 -1.11
C GLY A 174 -27.27 -21.16 -1.84
N THR A 175 -26.34 -21.96 -2.39
CA THR A 175 -26.67 -23.19 -3.11
C THR A 175 -26.40 -24.43 -2.25
N LYS A 176 -27.47 -25.14 -1.83
CA LYS A 176 -27.37 -26.33 -0.97
C LYS A 176 -27.12 -27.64 -1.73
N TYR A 177 -27.53 -27.70 -3.00
CA TYR A 177 -27.41 -28.87 -3.87
C TYR A 177 -27.01 -28.42 -5.28
N SER A 178 -26.23 -29.24 -5.99
CA SER A 178 -25.91 -28.95 -7.38
C SER A 178 -27.17 -29.03 -8.24
N PRO A 179 -27.43 -28.04 -9.12
CA PRO A 179 -28.50 -28.14 -10.11
C PRO A 179 -28.16 -29.06 -11.28
N LEU A 180 -26.92 -29.51 -11.40
CA LEU A 180 -26.41 -30.30 -12.53
C LEU A 180 -26.17 -31.76 -12.11
N GLN A 181 -26.66 -32.69 -12.93
CA GLN A 181 -26.56 -34.14 -12.64
C GLN A 181 -25.12 -34.67 -12.72
N ASN A 182 -24.27 -34.05 -13.53
CA ASN A 182 -22.86 -34.39 -13.69
C ASN A 182 -21.94 -33.74 -12.64
N VAL A 183 -22.48 -33.01 -11.65
CA VAL A 183 -21.70 -32.40 -10.56
C VAL A 183 -22.07 -33.03 -9.22
N ARG A 184 -21.09 -33.61 -8.53
CA ARG A 184 -21.24 -34.22 -7.21
C ARG A 184 -20.55 -33.37 -6.14
N ILE A 185 -21.30 -32.99 -5.10
CA ILE A 185 -20.71 -32.46 -3.87
C ILE A 185 -20.32 -33.58 -2.91
N THR A 186 -19.18 -33.41 -2.25
CA THR A 186 -18.52 -34.45 -1.46
C THR A 186 -19.06 -34.62 -0.03
N SER A 187 -19.77 -33.62 0.49
CA SER A 187 -20.39 -33.64 1.82
C SER A 187 -21.78 -33.02 1.82
N LYS A 188 -22.64 -33.39 2.78
CA LYS A 188 -23.92 -32.71 3.00
C LYS A 188 -23.66 -31.33 3.63
N PRO A 189 -24.46 -30.30 3.29
CA PRO A 189 -24.35 -29.00 3.95
C PRO A 189 -24.76 -29.13 5.42
N LYS A 190 -24.12 -28.34 6.28
CA LYS A 190 -24.53 -28.07 7.65
C LYS A 190 -25.84 -27.26 7.67
N SER A 191 -26.44 -27.12 8.85
CA SER A 191 -27.66 -26.34 9.05
C SER A 191 -27.55 -24.89 8.58
N ASP A 192 -26.37 -24.28 8.76
CA ASP A 192 -26.01 -22.93 8.30
C ASP A 192 -25.75 -22.83 6.78
N GLY A 193 -25.83 -23.94 6.04
CA GLY A 193 -25.58 -24.00 4.61
C GLY A 193 -24.11 -24.15 4.21
N THR A 194 -23.17 -24.18 5.16
CA THR A 194 -21.74 -24.42 4.88
C THR A 194 -21.43 -25.91 4.72
N PHE A 195 -20.37 -26.26 3.99
CA PHE A 195 -19.97 -27.66 3.82
C PHE A 195 -18.83 -28.01 4.77
N PRO A 196 -18.90 -29.13 5.50
CA PRO A 196 -17.83 -29.54 6.39
C PRO A 196 -16.55 -29.89 5.60
N PRO A 197 -15.36 -29.69 6.19
CA PRO A 197 -14.10 -30.14 5.58
C PRO A 197 -14.07 -31.67 5.45
N ILE A 198 -13.23 -32.17 4.54
CA ILE A 198 -13.09 -33.60 4.23
C ILE A 198 -11.71 -34.09 4.53
N ALA A 199 -11.66 -35.07 5.44
CA ALA A 199 -10.48 -35.81 5.88
C ALA A 199 -9.38 -35.88 4.82
N HIS A 200 -8.18 -35.41 5.18
CA HIS A 200 -7.04 -35.30 4.29
C HIS A 200 -6.73 -36.62 3.55
N ASP A 201 -6.84 -37.77 4.22
CA ASP A 201 -6.68 -39.10 3.63
C ASP A 201 -7.72 -39.41 2.52
N LYS A 202 -8.98 -39.01 2.75
CA LYS A 202 -10.04 -39.10 1.73
C LYS A 202 -9.79 -38.14 0.59
N MET A 203 -9.45 -36.88 0.89
CA MET A 203 -9.17 -35.87 -0.14
C MET A 203 -7.98 -36.28 -1.00
N LYS A 204 -6.90 -36.77 -0.39
CA LYS A 204 -5.74 -37.36 -1.06
C LYS A 204 -6.14 -38.45 -2.05
N THR A 205 -6.95 -39.41 -1.63
CA THR A 205 -7.44 -40.48 -2.52
C THR A 205 -8.24 -39.93 -3.70
N MET A 206 -9.01 -38.87 -3.47
CA MET A 206 -9.77 -38.19 -4.52
C MET A 206 -8.89 -37.41 -5.49
N ILE A 207 -7.84 -36.76 -5.00
CA ILE A 207 -6.86 -36.08 -5.86
C ILE A 207 -6.13 -37.12 -6.71
N GLU A 208 -5.57 -38.18 -6.11
CA GLU A 208 -4.82 -39.23 -6.81
C GLU A 208 -5.62 -39.90 -7.94
N SER A 209 -6.95 -39.97 -7.79
CA SER A 209 -7.85 -40.61 -8.75
C SER A 209 -8.50 -39.63 -9.74
N ALA A 210 -8.22 -38.33 -9.64
CA ALA A 210 -8.81 -37.31 -10.51
C ALA A 210 -8.29 -37.43 -11.96
N MET A 211 -9.13 -37.06 -12.91
CA MET A 211 -8.72 -36.92 -14.32
C MET A 211 -7.98 -35.60 -14.54
N VAL A 212 -8.51 -34.51 -13.97
CA VAL A 212 -7.93 -33.16 -13.99
C VAL A 212 -8.22 -32.52 -12.64
N TYR A 213 -7.26 -31.79 -12.10
CA TYR A 213 -7.43 -30.97 -10.91
C TYR A 213 -7.70 -29.52 -11.31
N LEU A 214 -8.79 -28.93 -10.82
CA LEU A 214 -9.26 -27.60 -11.20
C LEU A 214 -8.88 -26.55 -10.13
N SER A 215 -7.95 -25.67 -10.47
CA SER A 215 -7.46 -24.55 -9.65
C SER A 215 -7.95 -23.20 -10.18
N THR A 216 -9.24 -22.93 -10.02
CA THR A 216 -9.85 -21.64 -10.44
C THR A 216 -9.80 -20.57 -9.35
N THR A 217 -9.50 -20.97 -8.11
CA THR A 217 -9.24 -20.07 -6.98
C THR A 217 -7.94 -19.31 -7.17
N LYS A 218 -7.91 -18.04 -6.75
CA LYS A 218 -6.68 -17.26 -6.66
C LYS A 218 -5.88 -17.68 -5.42
N GLU A 219 -5.03 -18.70 -5.58
CA GLU A 219 -4.24 -19.32 -4.51
C GLU A 219 -2.97 -18.52 -4.20
N THR A 220 -2.58 -18.38 -2.93
CA THR A 220 -1.32 -17.71 -2.57
C THR A 220 -0.11 -18.50 -3.09
N PHE A 221 -0.05 -19.79 -2.79
CA PHE A 221 0.95 -20.73 -3.31
C PHE A 221 0.32 -22.00 -3.90
N GLY A 222 -0.82 -22.48 -3.36
CA GLY A 222 -1.58 -23.59 -3.95
C GLY A 222 -1.05 -24.99 -3.59
N ILE A 223 -1.12 -25.41 -2.32
CA ILE A 223 -0.71 -26.76 -1.89
C ILE A 223 -1.44 -27.86 -2.70
N GLY A 224 -2.74 -27.72 -2.93
CA GLY A 224 -3.51 -28.71 -3.71
C GLY A 224 -3.05 -28.86 -5.17
N ILE A 225 -2.38 -27.85 -5.73
CA ILE A 225 -1.73 -27.92 -7.05
C ILE A 225 -0.53 -28.87 -6.98
N LEU A 226 0.31 -28.74 -5.95
CA LEU A 226 1.43 -29.66 -5.73
C LEU A 226 0.94 -31.09 -5.49
N GLU A 227 -0.12 -31.26 -4.69
CA GLU A 227 -0.76 -32.55 -4.43
C GLU A 227 -1.26 -33.22 -5.73
N ALA A 228 -1.88 -32.45 -6.62
CA ALA A 228 -2.30 -32.93 -7.93
C ALA A 228 -1.10 -33.29 -8.82
N MET A 229 -0.11 -32.39 -8.90
CA MET A 229 1.09 -32.60 -9.71
C MET A 229 1.88 -33.84 -9.28
N VAL A 230 2.11 -34.03 -7.98
CA VAL A 230 2.86 -35.18 -7.45
C VAL A 230 2.11 -36.50 -7.67
N SER A 231 0.77 -36.44 -7.69
CA SER A 231 -0.13 -37.54 -8.05
C SER A 231 -0.15 -37.83 -9.56
N GLY A 232 0.56 -37.04 -10.37
CA GLY A 232 0.53 -37.13 -11.82
C GLY A 232 -0.79 -36.69 -12.43
N VAL A 233 -1.54 -35.82 -11.77
CA VAL A 233 -2.81 -35.26 -12.25
C VAL A 233 -2.52 -33.88 -12.88
N PRO A 234 -2.89 -33.64 -14.14
CA PRO A 234 -2.71 -32.33 -14.76
C PRO A 234 -3.59 -31.29 -14.06
N VAL A 235 -3.05 -30.08 -13.96
CA VAL A 235 -3.75 -28.95 -13.36
C VAL A 235 -4.37 -28.09 -14.45
N LEU A 236 -5.64 -27.75 -14.30
CA LEU A 236 -6.36 -26.78 -15.10
C LEU A 236 -6.73 -25.61 -14.20
N GLY A 237 -6.54 -24.37 -14.61
CA GLY A 237 -6.88 -23.23 -13.76
C GLY A 237 -6.91 -21.91 -14.50
N PHE A 238 -7.03 -20.82 -13.73
CA PHE A 238 -6.87 -19.46 -14.25
C PHE A 238 -5.44 -18.96 -14.05
N ALA A 239 -4.95 -18.14 -14.96
CA ALA A 239 -3.62 -17.54 -14.97
C ALA A 239 -3.46 -16.39 -13.95
N HIS A 240 -3.73 -16.65 -12.66
CA HIS A 240 -3.69 -15.64 -11.59
C HIS A 240 -3.12 -16.19 -10.27
N GLY A 241 -2.51 -15.31 -9.48
CA GLY A 241 -1.90 -15.66 -8.20
C GLY A 241 -0.81 -16.74 -8.30
N GLY A 242 -0.69 -17.58 -7.27
CA GLY A 242 0.29 -18.67 -7.17
C GLY A 242 0.13 -19.77 -8.23
N ASN A 243 -0.98 -19.82 -8.97
CA ASN A 243 -1.09 -20.72 -10.13
C ASN A 243 0.01 -20.42 -11.16
N ASN A 244 0.32 -19.14 -11.39
CA ASN A 244 1.34 -18.71 -12.36
C ASN A 244 2.77 -19.11 -11.95
N GLU A 245 2.99 -19.38 -10.65
CA GLU A 245 4.31 -19.79 -10.14
C GLU A 245 4.54 -21.31 -10.25
N LEU A 246 3.47 -22.12 -10.16
CA LEU A 246 3.57 -23.59 -10.19
C LEU A 246 3.21 -24.21 -11.54
N VAL A 247 2.27 -23.64 -12.28
CA VAL A 247 1.73 -24.21 -13.52
C VAL A 247 2.30 -23.45 -14.73
N HIS A 248 3.08 -24.16 -15.53
CA HIS A 248 3.55 -23.69 -16.83
C HIS A 248 2.56 -24.16 -17.90
N ASN A 249 1.85 -23.22 -18.52
CA ASN A 249 0.81 -23.49 -19.51
C ASN A 249 1.32 -24.41 -20.63
N GLY A 250 0.60 -25.50 -20.89
CA GLY A 250 0.95 -26.52 -21.89
C GLY A 250 2.08 -27.48 -21.49
N VAL A 251 2.72 -27.30 -20.33
CA VAL A 251 3.85 -28.13 -19.89
C VAL A 251 3.45 -29.12 -18.79
N ASN A 252 2.90 -28.63 -17.67
CA ASN A 252 2.43 -29.45 -16.54
C ASN A 252 0.95 -29.21 -16.19
N GLY A 253 0.29 -28.37 -16.97
CA GLY A 253 -1.11 -28.04 -16.84
C GLY A 253 -1.55 -27.06 -17.92
N TYR A 254 -2.73 -26.48 -17.76
CA TYR A 254 -3.27 -25.45 -18.64
C TYR A 254 -3.83 -24.30 -17.79
N LEU A 255 -3.48 -23.07 -18.15
CA LEU A 255 -3.99 -21.85 -17.51
C LEU A 255 -4.76 -21.01 -18.53
N ALA A 256 -6.05 -20.80 -18.28
CA ALA A 256 -6.91 -19.91 -19.04
C ALA A 256 -6.88 -18.49 -18.47
N GLN A 257 -7.32 -17.50 -19.24
CA GLN A 257 -7.54 -16.15 -18.74
C GLN A 257 -8.55 -16.16 -17.58
N PRO A 258 -8.31 -15.40 -16.49
CA PRO A 258 -9.25 -15.34 -15.37
C PRO A 258 -10.67 -14.97 -15.81
N GLY A 259 -11.62 -15.87 -15.55
CA GLY A 259 -13.03 -15.69 -15.90
C GLY A 259 -13.44 -16.15 -17.30
N ASP A 260 -12.49 -16.53 -18.18
CA ASP A 260 -12.80 -17.06 -19.51
C ASP A 260 -13.15 -18.55 -19.42
N ILE A 261 -14.45 -18.87 -19.41
CA ILE A 261 -14.94 -20.24 -19.23
C ILE A 261 -14.77 -21.06 -20.51
N GLU A 262 -14.89 -20.43 -21.68
CA GLU A 262 -14.66 -21.05 -22.97
C GLU A 262 -13.21 -21.51 -23.12
N GLU A 263 -12.24 -20.66 -22.82
CA GLU A 263 -10.82 -21.03 -22.82
C GLU A 263 -10.52 -22.07 -21.73
N LEU A 264 -11.12 -21.96 -20.55
CA LEU A 264 -11.00 -22.97 -19.50
C LEU A 264 -11.50 -24.34 -19.99
N ASN A 265 -12.56 -24.37 -20.80
CA ASN A 265 -13.06 -25.60 -21.43
C ASN A 265 -12.13 -26.15 -22.50
N GLU A 266 -11.54 -25.30 -23.35
CA GLU A 266 -10.49 -25.72 -24.28
C GLU A 266 -9.30 -26.33 -23.53
N GLY A 267 -8.90 -25.70 -22.43
CA GLY A 267 -7.89 -26.18 -21.51
C GLY A 267 -8.24 -27.53 -20.88
N LEU A 268 -9.52 -27.77 -20.54
CA LEU A 268 -9.98 -29.08 -20.07
C LEU A 268 -9.77 -30.17 -21.13
N GLN A 269 -10.18 -29.91 -22.37
CA GLN A 269 -9.99 -30.88 -23.46
C GLN A 269 -8.50 -31.12 -23.72
N TYR A 270 -7.68 -30.08 -23.64
CA TYR A 270 -6.22 -30.18 -23.75
C TYR A 270 -5.64 -31.06 -22.63
N CYS A 271 -6.01 -30.80 -21.38
CA CYS A 271 -5.56 -31.55 -20.21
C CYS A 271 -5.95 -33.03 -20.30
N ILE A 272 -7.15 -33.34 -20.81
CA ILE A 272 -7.59 -34.73 -21.04
C ILE A 272 -6.74 -35.39 -22.13
N LYS A 273 -6.53 -34.70 -23.26
CA LYS A 273 -5.79 -35.23 -24.40
C LYS A 273 -4.33 -35.52 -24.07
N TYR A 274 -3.67 -34.64 -23.33
CA TYR A 274 -2.23 -34.74 -23.00
C TYR A 274 -1.97 -35.16 -21.55
N ARG A 275 -2.96 -35.79 -20.91
CA ARG A 275 -2.97 -36.09 -19.47
C ARG A 275 -1.69 -36.75 -18.96
N GLU A 276 -1.19 -37.77 -19.66
CA GLU A 276 -0.02 -38.53 -19.23
C GLU A 276 1.26 -37.68 -19.26
N GLN A 277 1.45 -36.91 -20.33
CA GLN A 277 2.61 -36.02 -20.51
C GLN A 277 2.59 -34.88 -19.47
N LEU A 278 1.46 -34.20 -19.34
CA LEU A 278 1.29 -33.09 -18.38
C LEU A 278 1.46 -33.59 -16.94
N GLY A 279 0.88 -34.75 -16.61
CA GLY A 279 1.03 -35.37 -15.30
C GLY A 279 2.47 -35.76 -14.98
N ALA A 280 3.18 -36.37 -15.93
CA ALA A 280 4.59 -36.72 -15.75
C ALA A 280 5.46 -35.47 -15.51
N ASN A 281 5.26 -34.41 -16.31
CA ASN A 281 5.95 -33.13 -16.13
C ASN A 281 5.61 -32.47 -14.78
N GLY A 282 4.34 -32.54 -14.35
CA GLY A 282 3.90 -32.07 -13.05
C GLY A 282 4.66 -32.76 -11.91
N ARG A 283 4.81 -34.08 -11.97
CA ARG A 283 5.59 -34.83 -10.96
C ARG A 283 7.05 -34.37 -10.90
N GLU A 284 7.70 -34.14 -12.04
CA GLU A 284 9.08 -33.64 -12.07
C GLU A 284 9.21 -32.24 -11.48
N ILE A 285 8.21 -31.37 -11.66
CA ILE A 285 8.18 -30.05 -11.06
C ILE A 285 7.93 -30.14 -9.55
N ALA A 286 6.99 -30.97 -9.10
CA ALA A 286 6.68 -31.16 -7.67
C ALA A 286 7.89 -31.63 -6.85
N LYS A 287 8.80 -32.44 -7.43
CA LYS A 287 10.06 -32.86 -6.79
C LYS A 287 10.96 -31.71 -6.33
N LYS A 288 10.77 -30.50 -6.86
CA LYS A 288 11.56 -29.31 -6.48
C LYS A 288 11.13 -28.72 -5.13
N TYR A 289 9.99 -29.15 -4.59
CA TYR A 289 9.35 -28.62 -3.39
C TYR A 289 9.21 -29.66 -2.25
N PRO A 290 10.26 -30.40 -1.84
CA PRO A 290 10.11 -31.32 -0.70
C PRO A 290 9.96 -30.56 0.62
N TRP A 291 9.12 -31.06 1.54
CA TRP A 291 8.93 -30.42 2.86
C TRP A 291 10.25 -30.26 3.61
N ARG A 292 11.12 -31.27 3.56
CA ARG A 292 12.45 -31.22 4.19
C ARG A 292 13.26 -29.98 3.77
N LYS A 293 13.19 -29.57 2.49
CA LYS A 293 13.89 -28.37 1.98
C LYS A 293 13.22 -27.07 2.44
N ALA A 294 11.88 -27.02 2.45
CA ALA A 294 11.16 -25.87 2.98
C ALA A 294 11.47 -25.68 4.47
N VAL A 295 11.51 -26.77 5.24
CA VAL A 295 11.83 -26.71 6.68
C VAL A 295 13.32 -26.44 6.94
N GLU A 296 14.22 -26.91 6.08
CA GLU A 296 15.64 -26.50 6.11
C GLU A 296 15.80 -24.98 5.96
N GLN A 297 15.09 -24.38 5.00
CA GLN A 297 15.09 -22.93 4.80
C GLN A 297 14.45 -22.20 6.00
N ALA A 298 13.35 -22.72 6.55
CA ALA A 298 12.74 -22.20 7.76
C ALA A 298 13.72 -22.25 8.94
N ALA A 299 14.45 -23.35 9.12
CA ALA A 299 15.44 -23.52 10.17
C ALA A 299 16.58 -22.49 10.05
N MET A 300 17.03 -22.19 8.82
CA MET A 300 18.01 -21.11 8.60
C MET A 300 17.46 -19.74 9.00
N ILE A 301 16.19 -19.45 8.67
CA ILE A 301 15.53 -18.19 9.07
C ILE A 301 15.35 -18.12 10.58
N TYR A 302 15.04 -19.23 11.23
CA TYR A 302 14.92 -19.31 12.69
C TYR A 302 16.27 -19.07 13.36
N GLN A 303 17.34 -19.63 12.80
CA GLN A 303 18.70 -19.35 13.26
C GLN A 303 19.03 -17.86 13.11
N LEU A 304 18.67 -17.22 11.98
CA LEU A 304 18.83 -15.77 11.82
C LEU A 304 18.08 -14.98 12.89
N ALA A 305 16.82 -15.32 13.17
CA ALA A 305 16.03 -14.66 14.21
C ALA A 305 16.58 -14.90 15.62
N TYR A 306 17.14 -16.08 15.88
CA TYR A 306 17.77 -16.44 17.15
C TYR A 306 19.09 -15.71 17.37
N GLU A 307 19.96 -15.70 16.35
CA GLU A 307 21.26 -15.01 16.35
C GLU A 307 21.11 -13.49 16.27
N HIS A 308 19.93 -12.99 15.91
CA HIS A 308 19.61 -11.57 15.97
C HIS A 308 19.56 -11.10 17.43
N GLU A 309 20.73 -10.81 17.99
CA GLU A 309 20.87 -10.01 19.20
C GLU A 309 20.27 -8.64 18.93
N ASP A 310 19.30 -8.24 19.75
CA ASP A 310 18.75 -6.89 19.66
C ASP A 310 19.86 -5.90 20.02
N ASN A 311 20.35 -5.16 19.02
CA ASN A 311 21.45 -4.22 19.19
C ASN A 311 20.89 -2.84 19.53
N TYR A 312 21.01 -2.46 20.80
CA TYR A 312 20.50 -1.19 21.29
C TYR A 312 21.52 -0.04 21.21
N ASP A 313 22.59 -0.18 20.44
CA ASP A 313 23.55 0.90 20.23
C ASP A 313 22.87 2.15 19.62
N VAL A 314 23.29 3.32 20.11
CA VAL A 314 22.81 4.63 19.64
C VAL A 314 23.98 5.44 19.08
N SER A 315 23.83 5.98 17.87
CA SER A 315 24.70 7.02 17.31
C SER A 315 23.99 8.37 17.36
N VAL A 316 24.69 9.41 17.80
CA VAL A 316 24.18 10.78 17.75
C VAL A 316 24.78 11.53 16.56
N ILE A 317 23.94 12.08 15.70
CA ILE A 317 24.32 12.84 14.50
C ILE A 317 24.09 14.31 14.79
N ILE A 318 25.16 15.11 14.69
CA ILE A 318 25.12 16.56 14.92
C ILE A 318 25.39 17.29 13.59
N PRO A 319 24.36 17.69 12.83
CA PRO A 319 24.54 18.52 11.65
C PRO A 319 24.99 19.93 12.08
N ALA A 320 26.11 20.40 11.52
CA ALA A 320 26.75 21.65 11.88
C ALA A 320 26.96 22.54 10.64
N HIS A 321 26.54 23.80 10.73
CA HIS A 321 26.90 24.86 9.80
C HIS A 321 27.05 26.15 10.59
N ASN A 322 28.26 26.72 10.61
CA ASN A 322 28.61 27.88 11.43
C ASN A 322 28.16 27.74 12.89
N ALA A 323 28.73 26.76 13.58
CA ALA A 323 28.40 26.28 14.90
C ALA A 323 29.45 26.63 15.99
N GLU A 324 30.38 27.56 15.73
CA GLU A 324 31.54 27.76 16.60
C GLU A 324 31.18 28.08 18.06
N GLU A 325 30.05 28.73 18.30
CA GLU A 325 29.59 29.11 19.64
C GLU A 325 28.80 28.00 20.36
N THR A 326 28.23 27.04 19.64
CA THR A 326 27.22 26.11 20.18
C THR A 326 27.64 24.65 20.15
N LEU A 327 28.53 24.27 19.23
CA LEU A 327 28.89 22.87 18.99
C LEU A 327 29.42 22.16 20.24
N GLU A 328 30.29 22.82 21.02
CA GLU A 328 30.88 22.20 22.22
C GLU A 328 29.81 21.86 23.26
N ARG A 329 28.79 22.70 23.36
CA ARG A 329 27.69 22.52 24.31
C ARG A 329 26.80 21.34 23.90
N ALA A 330 26.44 21.27 22.61
CA ALA A 330 25.67 20.16 22.07
C ALA A 330 26.41 18.83 22.28
N VAL A 331 27.69 18.74 21.89
CA VAL A 331 28.53 17.54 22.06
C VAL A 331 28.65 17.15 23.53
N LYS A 332 28.89 18.11 24.42
CA LYS A 332 28.98 17.86 25.86
C LYS A 332 27.70 17.25 26.43
N SER A 333 26.52 17.74 26.02
CA SER A 333 25.23 17.18 26.46
C SER A 333 25.05 15.71 26.06
N VAL A 334 25.66 15.29 24.94
CA VAL A 334 25.67 13.89 24.49
C VAL A 334 26.66 13.05 25.29
N GLN A 335 27.84 13.60 25.60
CA GLN A 335 28.83 12.92 26.45
C GLN A 335 28.34 12.71 27.88
N GLU A 336 27.43 13.56 28.36
CA GLU A 336 26.81 13.47 29.70
C GLU A 336 25.62 12.50 29.76
N GLN A 337 25.27 11.80 28.67
CA GLN A 337 24.18 10.83 28.68
C GLN A 337 24.48 9.65 29.60
N THR A 338 23.46 9.28 30.39
CA THR A 338 23.47 8.13 31.30
C THR A 338 23.42 6.80 30.55
N TYR A 339 22.79 6.79 29.38
CA TYR A 339 22.85 5.69 28.44
C TYR A 339 24.13 5.78 27.58
N PRO A 340 24.89 4.68 27.41
CA PRO A 340 26.12 4.71 26.65
C PRO A 340 25.86 4.97 25.16
N VAL A 341 26.33 6.12 24.66
CA VAL A 341 26.37 6.40 23.23
C VAL A 341 27.57 5.69 22.60
N ARG A 342 27.34 5.04 21.45
CA ARG A 342 28.38 4.33 20.70
C ARG A 342 29.34 5.30 20.03
N GLU A 343 28.79 6.29 19.33
CA GLU A 343 29.54 7.30 18.59
C GLU A 343 28.75 8.60 18.42
N ILE A 344 29.47 9.71 18.29
CA ILE A 344 28.96 11.04 17.96
C ILE A 344 29.54 11.41 16.60
N ILE A 345 28.69 11.72 15.62
CA ILE A 345 29.13 12.09 14.27
C ILE A 345 28.77 13.54 14.03
N ILE A 346 29.78 14.41 14.06
CA ILE A 346 29.66 15.83 13.71
C ILE A 346 29.77 15.94 12.20
N VAL A 347 28.70 16.42 11.56
CA VAL A 347 28.61 16.57 10.11
C VAL A 347 28.63 18.06 9.76
N ASP A 348 29.80 18.56 9.36
CA ASP A 348 29.99 19.96 8.99
C ASP A 348 29.64 20.21 7.51
N ASP A 349 28.55 20.93 7.28
CA ASP A 349 28.07 21.30 5.94
C ASP A 349 28.73 22.62 5.50
N LYS A 350 30.03 22.57 5.21
CA LYS A 350 30.80 23.69 4.66
C LYS A 350 30.77 24.96 5.52
N SER A 351 31.00 24.84 6.83
CA SER A 351 31.16 26.02 7.70
C SER A 351 32.33 26.91 7.25
N SER A 352 32.15 28.21 7.43
CA SER A 352 33.14 29.26 7.11
C SER A 352 33.77 29.90 8.36
N ASP A 353 33.24 29.61 9.54
CA ASP A 353 33.74 30.05 10.84
C ASP A 353 34.73 29.02 11.45
N ASN A 354 34.98 29.08 12.76
CA ASN A 354 35.91 28.18 13.44
C ASN A 354 35.34 26.76 13.73
N THR A 355 34.12 26.44 13.28
CA THR A 355 33.49 25.12 13.48
C THR A 355 34.35 23.93 13.05
N PRO A 356 35.02 23.95 11.87
CA PRO A 356 35.81 22.81 11.41
C PRO A 356 36.98 22.49 12.35
N GLU A 357 37.59 23.51 12.94
CA GLU A 357 38.71 23.36 13.86
C GLU A 357 38.25 22.80 15.21
N ILE A 358 37.14 23.33 15.73
CA ILE A 358 36.52 22.85 16.98
C ILE A 358 36.12 21.38 16.84
N ALA A 359 35.44 21.02 15.75
CA ALA A 359 35.00 19.65 15.50
C ALA A 359 36.18 18.67 15.36
N ARG A 360 37.26 19.06 14.66
CA ARG A 360 38.48 18.25 14.53
C ARG A 360 39.14 18.02 15.88
N ARG A 361 39.29 19.08 16.68
CA ARG A 361 39.86 18.99 18.03
C ARG A 361 39.06 18.03 18.92
N MET A 362 37.74 18.08 18.87
CA MET A 362 36.88 17.14 19.61
C MET A 362 37.09 15.70 19.15
N SER A 363 37.07 15.48 17.83
CA SER A 363 37.33 14.16 17.22
C SER A 363 38.70 13.59 17.57
N GLU A 364 39.72 14.43 17.76
CA GLU A 364 41.06 14.00 18.17
C GLU A 364 41.13 13.71 19.67
N SER A 365 40.32 14.41 20.48
CA SER A 365 40.32 14.28 21.95
C SER A 365 39.49 13.10 22.47
N ASP A 366 38.49 12.66 21.72
CA ASP A 366 37.58 11.57 22.09
C ASP A 366 37.36 10.65 20.88
N GLY A 367 37.83 9.40 21.00
CA GLY A 367 37.73 8.40 19.93
C GLY A 367 36.29 7.96 19.59
N LYS A 368 35.28 8.37 20.37
CA LYS A 368 33.87 8.21 20.02
C LYS A 368 33.35 9.31 19.10
N ILE A 369 34.05 10.44 18.98
CA ILE A 369 33.66 11.56 18.15
C ILE A 369 34.28 11.41 16.77
N GLN A 370 33.45 11.45 15.74
CA GLN A 370 33.85 11.46 14.34
C GLN A 370 33.48 12.81 13.73
N TYR A 371 34.43 13.40 13.01
CA TYR A 371 34.20 14.59 12.21
C TYR A 371 34.15 14.23 10.73
N ILE A 372 33.05 14.60 10.06
CA ILE A 372 32.95 14.53 8.61
C ILE A 372 32.56 15.90 8.06
N ARG A 373 33.16 16.28 6.93
CA ARG A 373 32.83 17.52 6.21
C ARG A 373 32.15 17.18 4.90
N VAL A 374 31.04 17.86 4.60
CA VAL A 374 30.23 17.68 3.41
C VAL A 374 29.99 19.03 2.71
N GLU A 375 29.53 18.98 1.46
CA GLU A 375 29.13 20.16 0.68
C GLU A 375 27.71 19.97 0.12
N ASN A 376 26.75 19.76 1.02
CA ASN A 376 25.37 19.42 0.66
C ASN A 376 24.52 20.68 0.49
N GLY A 377 24.73 21.69 1.34
CA GLY A 377 23.99 22.94 1.34
C GLY A 377 22.58 22.85 1.92
N ASN A 378 22.26 21.79 2.70
CA ASN A 378 20.99 21.65 3.41
C ASN A 378 21.07 20.61 4.56
N VAL A 379 20.15 20.71 5.52
CA VAL A 379 20.16 19.88 6.74
C VAL A 379 19.73 18.42 6.49
N ALA A 380 18.81 18.16 5.55
CA ALA A 380 18.34 16.81 5.24
C ALA A 380 19.46 15.91 4.72
N ASP A 381 20.20 16.39 3.73
CA ASP A 381 21.31 15.65 3.12
C ASP A 381 22.49 15.52 4.09
N THR A 382 22.70 16.53 4.95
CA THR A 382 23.71 16.50 6.03
C THR A 382 23.37 15.44 7.08
N ARG A 383 22.11 15.35 7.55
CA ARG A 383 21.66 14.26 8.44
C ARG A 383 21.81 12.90 7.76
N ASN A 384 21.37 12.78 6.50
CA ASN A 384 21.50 11.55 5.73
C ASN A 384 22.96 11.07 5.65
N ALA A 385 23.91 11.97 5.38
CA ALA A 385 25.34 11.64 5.31
C ALA A 385 25.87 11.09 6.64
N GLY A 386 25.51 11.72 7.77
CA GLY A 386 25.88 11.21 9.10
C GLY A 386 25.26 9.84 9.41
N ILE A 387 23.98 9.67 9.08
CA ILE A 387 23.25 8.41 9.31
C ILE A 387 23.84 7.27 8.47
N GLU A 388 24.24 7.53 7.23
CA GLU A 388 24.89 6.52 6.39
C GLU A 388 26.21 6.02 6.99
N GLN A 389 26.99 6.91 7.60
CA GLN A 389 28.27 6.56 8.24
C GLN A 389 28.11 5.88 9.60
N SER A 390 26.96 6.06 10.27
CA SER A 390 26.71 5.46 11.58
C SER A 390 26.75 3.93 11.56
N LYS A 391 27.16 3.33 12.67
CA LYS A 391 27.24 1.87 12.87
C LYS A 391 26.13 1.33 13.77
N SER A 392 25.34 2.22 14.36
CA SER A 392 24.28 1.88 15.32
C SER A 392 22.96 1.54 14.66
N GLU A 393 22.14 0.75 15.35
CA GLU A 393 20.76 0.45 14.96
C GLU A 393 19.82 1.62 15.24
N TYR A 394 20.12 2.41 16.27
CA TYR A 394 19.34 3.57 16.68
C TYR A 394 20.10 4.87 16.45
N ILE A 395 19.36 5.89 16.04
CA ILE A 395 19.88 7.19 15.62
C ILE A 395 19.20 8.28 16.42
N CYS A 396 19.98 9.25 16.90
CA CYS A 396 19.49 10.51 17.43
C CYS A 396 20.07 11.67 16.62
N CYS A 397 19.24 12.50 16.01
CA CYS A 397 19.70 13.73 15.37
C CYS A 397 19.59 14.89 16.38
N LEU A 398 20.71 15.50 16.75
CA LEU A 398 20.75 16.66 17.65
C LEU A 398 21.28 17.88 16.89
N ASP A 399 20.46 18.91 16.74
CA ASP A 399 20.90 20.14 16.08
C ASP A 399 22.00 20.84 16.90
N LYS A 400 22.93 21.51 16.20
CA LYS A 400 24.19 22.06 16.75
C LYS A 400 24.02 23.05 17.91
N ASP A 401 22.83 23.62 18.06
CA ASP A 401 22.47 24.66 19.01
C ASP A 401 21.56 24.18 20.15
N ASP A 402 21.13 22.92 20.10
CA ASP A 402 20.31 22.29 21.12
C ASP A 402 21.11 21.39 22.09
N GLU A 403 20.46 20.97 23.17
CA GLU A 403 21.01 20.03 24.15
C GLU A 403 20.00 18.92 24.48
N ILE A 404 20.51 17.82 25.01
CA ILE A 404 19.69 16.77 25.62
C ILE A 404 20.10 16.56 27.08
N ALA A 405 19.13 16.45 27.97
CA ALA A 405 19.36 16.16 29.38
C ALA A 405 19.95 14.74 29.54
N PRO A 406 20.72 14.45 30.62
CA PRO A 406 21.43 13.17 30.79
C PRO A 406 20.59 11.89 30.63
N GLN A 407 19.29 11.94 30.89
CA GLN A 407 18.37 10.79 30.81
C GLN A 407 17.64 10.68 29.47
N PHE A 408 17.88 11.57 28.49
CA PHE A 408 17.11 11.59 27.24
C PHE A 408 17.20 10.27 26.47
N ILE A 409 18.42 9.80 26.21
CA ILE A 409 18.62 8.55 25.45
C ILE A 409 18.18 7.34 26.27
N GLU A 410 18.46 7.32 27.58
CA GLU A 410 18.03 6.24 28.49
C GLU A 410 16.51 6.08 28.45
N ALA A 411 15.75 7.17 28.58
CA ALA A 411 14.30 7.14 28.51
C ALA A 411 13.81 6.57 27.18
N CYS A 412 14.32 7.07 26.05
CA CYS A 412 13.92 6.61 24.72
C CYS A 412 14.22 5.11 24.48
N MET A 413 15.33 4.60 25.05
CA MET A 413 15.73 3.20 24.88
C MET A 413 15.02 2.26 25.85
N GLU A 414 15.08 2.51 27.16
CA GLU A 414 14.54 1.62 28.20
C GLU A 414 13.02 1.63 28.24
N GLU A 415 12.40 2.81 28.15
CA GLU A 415 10.94 2.96 28.23
C GLU A 415 10.26 2.92 26.85
N GLY A 416 11.05 3.01 25.76
CA GLY A 416 10.59 2.94 24.38
C GLY A 416 11.04 1.67 23.67
N HIS A 417 12.17 1.75 22.98
CA HIS A 417 12.61 0.79 21.96
C HIS A 417 12.85 -0.63 22.46
N LYS A 418 13.25 -0.81 23.73
CA LYS A 418 13.42 -2.13 24.34
C LYS A 418 12.11 -2.81 24.72
N LYS A 419 11.02 -2.04 24.91
CA LYS A 419 9.70 -2.55 25.31
C LYS A 419 8.78 -2.83 24.13
N ASP A 420 9.00 -2.16 23.00
CA ASP A 420 8.13 -2.26 21.83
C ASP A 420 8.95 -2.23 20.54
N ARG A 421 8.97 -3.38 19.85
CA ARG A 421 9.71 -3.52 18.60
C ARG A 421 9.06 -2.79 17.45
N SER A 422 7.75 -2.58 17.48
CA SER A 422 7.03 -1.80 16.46
C SER A 422 7.31 -0.29 16.57
N LEU A 423 7.94 0.16 17.66
CA LEU A 423 8.32 1.55 17.86
C LEU A 423 9.46 1.92 16.92
N GLY A 424 9.16 2.80 15.96
CA GLY A 424 10.16 3.37 15.07
C GLY A 424 10.77 4.66 15.60
N ILE A 425 10.00 5.44 16.39
CA ILE A 425 10.39 6.77 16.86
C ILE A 425 10.02 6.95 18.33
N ALA A 426 11.00 7.26 19.17
CA ALA A 426 10.83 7.55 20.59
C ALA A 426 11.30 8.98 20.89
N TYR A 427 10.47 9.77 21.57
CA TYR A 427 10.79 11.16 21.93
C TYR A 427 10.26 11.52 23.32
N THR A 428 10.63 12.70 23.81
CA THR A 428 10.28 13.19 25.15
C THR A 428 9.56 14.53 25.08
N GLY A 429 9.13 15.05 26.24
CA GLY A 429 8.78 16.45 26.39
C GLY A 429 9.97 17.35 26.06
N LEU A 430 9.65 18.61 25.74
CA LEU A 430 10.62 19.63 25.33
C LEU A 430 10.67 20.74 26.39
N TYR A 431 11.87 21.15 26.78
CA TYR A 431 12.12 22.36 27.58
C TYR A 431 12.70 23.42 26.67
N TYR A 432 12.00 24.53 26.46
CA TYR A 432 12.49 25.60 25.59
C TYR A 432 13.29 26.63 26.40
N LYS A 433 14.34 27.18 25.80
CA LYS A 433 15.16 28.28 26.35
C LYS A 433 15.32 29.38 25.31
N LYS A 434 14.56 30.47 25.43
CA LYS A 434 14.64 31.63 24.53
C LYS A 434 15.55 32.74 25.06
N SER A 435 15.43 33.01 26.36
CA SER A 435 16.29 33.92 27.11
C SER A 435 16.27 33.50 28.58
N LYS A 436 17.13 34.11 29.42
CA LYS A 436 17.16 33.81 30.86
C LYS A 436 15.81 33.98 31.56
N ASP A 437 14.96 34.88 31.04
CA ASP A 437 13.65 35.19 31.61
C ASP A 437 12.49 34.53 30.84
N ASN A 438 12.80 33.73 29.81
CA ASN A 438 11.81 33.09 28.95
C ASN A 438 12.24 31.66 28.58
N GLU A 439 12.10 30.78 29.55
CA GLU A 439 12.30 29.35 29.43
C GLU A 439 11.19 28.59 30.16
N GLY A 440 10.96 27.34 29.79
CA GLY A 440 9.95 26.50 30.44
C GLY A 440 9.66 25.21 29.70
N LEU A 441 8.81 24.38 30.32
CA LEU A 441 8.31 23.17 29.67
C LEU A 441 7.32 23.56 28.56
N SER A 442 7.54 23.04 27.36
CA SER A 442 6.66 23.24 26.22
C SER A 442 5.46 22.28 26.29
N PRO A 443 4.24 22.73 25.93
CA PRO A 443 3.09 21.85 25.75
C PRO A 443 3.21 20.95 24.50
N TRP A 444 4.16 21.24 23.61
CA TRP A 444 4.53 20.40 22.47
C TRP A 444 5.93 19.80 22.70
N PRO A 445 6.18 18.54 22.33
CA PRO A 445 5.29 17.64 21.61
C PRO A 445 4.26 16.93 22.51
N ASP A 446 3.13 16.55 21.92
CA ASP A 446 2.14 15.67 22.56
C ASP A 446 2.32 14.21 22.11
N GLU A 447 1.51 13.28 22.62
CA GLU A 447 1.46 11.90 22.11
C GLU A 447 1.10 11.90 20.61
N CYS A 448 1.87 11.15 19.82
CA CYS A 448 1.72 11.15 18.37
C CYS A 448 0.40 10.50 17.97
N ASN A 449 -0.40 11.21 17.17
CA ASN A 449 -1.56 10.63 16.50
C ASN A 449 -1.36 10.75 14.99
N TYR A 450 -1.29 9.61 14.29
CA TYR A 450 -1.02 9.61 12.86
C TYR A 450 -2.08 10.36 12.05
N ASP A 451 -3.38 10.20 12.35
CA ASP A 451 -4.43 10.92 11.62
C ASP A 451 -4.32 12.44 11.80
N LYS A 452 -3.92 12.91 12.98
CA LYS A 452 -3.61 14.33 13.21
C LYS A 452 -2.36 14.76 12.42
N HIS A 453 -1.34 13.90 12.32
CA HIS A 453 -0.11 14.16 11.56
C HIS A 453 -0.44 14.33 10.08
N MET A 454 -1.39 13.53 9.59
CA MET A 454 -1.88 13.52 8.23
C MET A 454 -2.97 14.56 7.93
N SER A 455 -3.50 15.23 8.95
CA SER A 455 -4.69 16.07 8.80
C SER A 455 -4.43 17.26 7.86
N TYR A 456 -5.15 17.27 6.73
CA TYR A 456 -5.12 18.33 5.74
C TYR A 456 -6.01 19.50 6.18
N ARG A 457 -5.47 20.72 6.18
CA ARG A 457 -6.17 22.01 6.33
C ARG A 457 -6.95 22.22 7.64
N ASN A 458 -6.28 22.85 8.60
CA ASN A 458 -6.88 24.04 9.19
C ASN A 458 -6.52 25.24 8.26
N PRO A 459 -7.47 26.07 7.79
CA PRO A 459 -7.16 27.35 7.13
C PRO A 459 -6.18 28.23 7.93
N ASP A 460 -6.14 28.06 9.26
CA ASP A 460 -5.23 28.76 10.17
C ASP A 460 -3.88 28.05 10.37
N ASN A 461 -3.69 26.83 9.83
CA ASN A 461 -2.41 26.11 9.85
C ASN A 461 -2.19 25.27 8.57
N PRO A 462 -1.61 25.83 7.50
CA PRO A 462 -1.37 25.16 6.24
C PRO A 462 -0.23 24.12 6.26
N ARG A 463 0.46 23.93 7.39
CA ARG A 463 1.72 23.17 7.50
C ARG A 463 1.55 21.67 7.79
N GLY A 464 0.34 21.18 8.05
CA GLY A 464 0.16 19.89 8.74
C GLY A 464 0.65 20.00 10.19
N LEU A 465 0.24 19.08 11.06
CA LEU A 465 0.65 19.12 12.47
C LEU A 465 1.86 18.21 12.64
N ASN A 466 3.08 18.73 12.42
CA ASN A 466 4.26 18.01 12.87
C ASN A 466 4.14 17.80 14.39
N GLN A 467 4.08 16.53 14.80
CA GLN A 467 3.87 16.14 16.20
C GLN A 467 5.13 15.63 16.88
N VAL A 468 6.19 15.37 16.10
CA VAL A 468 7.40 14.71 16.58
C VAL A 468 8.56 15.68 16.42
N PRO A 469 9.33 15.95 17.50
CA PRO A 469 10.47 16.84 17.42
C PRO A 469 11.59 16.24 16.59
N THR A 470 12.40 17.08 15.95
CA THR A 470 13.63 16.68 15.25
C THR A 470 14.55 15.83 16.14
N CYS A 471 14.73 16.24 17.39
CA CYS A 471 15.50 15.48 18.37
C CYS A 471 14.64 14.38 18.97
N ASN A 472 14.87 13.17 18.48
CA ASN A 472 14.24 11.93 18.91
C ASN A 472 15.22 10.76 18.66
N VAL A 473 14.95 9.60 19.25
CA VAL A 473 15.69 8.38 18.93
C VAL A 473 14.83 7.52 18.00
N PHE A 474 15.32 7.24 16.79
CA PHE A 474 14.60 6.45 15.81
C PHE A 474 15.42 5.26 15.28
N LYS A 475 14.72 4.24 14.80
CA LYS A 475 15.34 3.06 14.17
C LYS A 475 15.95 3.41 12.82
N LYS A 476 17.22 3.09 12.62
CA LYS A 476 17.92 3.25 11.34
C LYS A 476 17.26 2.45 10.23
N GLU A 477 16.69 1.28 10.54
CA GLU A 477 15.92 0.50 9.57
C GLU A 477 14.70 1.26 9.04
N ALA A 478 13.95 1.92 9.92
CA ALA A 478 12.78 2.71 9.55
C ALA A 478 13.17 3.88 8.64
N TRP A 479 14.27 4.57 8.94
CA TRP A 479 14.86 5.59 8.06
C TRP A 479 15.28 5.01 6.70
N ARG A 480 15.91 3.83 6.69
CA ARG A 480 16.40 3.16 5.47
C ARG A 480 15.25 2.73 4.56
N ARG A 481 14.19 2.13 5.11
CA ARG A 481 12.97 1.71 4.39
C ARG A 481 12.17 2.89 3.86
N ALA A 482 12.11 3.99 4.62
CA ALA A 482 11.54 5.23 4.13
C ALA A 482 12.43 5.89 3.05
N GLY A 483 13.72 5.54 3.01
CA GLY A 483 14.71 6.12 2.11
C GLY A 483 15.33 7.42 2.62
N GLY A 484 15.15 7.77 3.89
CA GLY A 484 15.78 8.90 4.58
C GLY A 484 15.13 10.27 4.39
N TYR A 485 15.80 11.34 4.83
CA TYR A 485 15.31 12.72 4.71
C TYR A 485 15.30 13.19 3.25
N ARG A 486 14.46 14.20 2.94
CA ARG A 486 14.31 14.76 1.59
C ARG A 486 14.59 16.26 1.56
N SER A 487 15.64 16.64 0.85
CA SER A 487 16.07 18.05 0.76
C SER A 487 15.05 18.98 0.10
N LYS A 488 14.14 18.45 -0.73
CA LYS A 488 13.04 19.23 -1.33
C LYS A 488 12.08 19.85 -0.30
N TYR A 489 12.03 19.32 0.92
CA TYR A 489 11.20 19.87 2.02
C TYR A 489 11.97 20.81 2.95
N CYS A 490 13.26 21.04 2.68
CA CYS A 490 14.14 21.94 3.42
C CYS A 490 15.01 22.83 2.47
N PRO A 491 14.42 23.48 1.44
CA PRO A 491 15.17 24.07 0.32
C PRO A 491 16.03 25.28 0.71
N LEU A 492 15.77 25.91 1.86
CA LEU A 492 16.48 27.11 2.35
C LEU A 492 16.97 26.92 3.80
N GLY A 493 17.20 25.68 4.22
CA GLY A 493 17.49 25.33 5.62
C GLY A 493 16.40 24.46 6.23
N ALA A 494 16.28 24.44 7.55
CA ALA A 494 15.27 23.66 8.28
C ALA A 494 13.85 23.94 7.74
N GLY A 495 13.09 22.88 7.48
CA GLY A 495 11.74 22.95 6.93
C GLY A 495 10.87 21.83 7.49
N ALA A 496 10.13 21.16 6.60
CA ALA A 496 9.22 20.07 6.97
C ALA A 496 9.80 18.68 6.64
N GLU A 497 11.12 18.57 6.50
CA GLU A 497 11.80 17.33 6.12
C GLU A 497 11.66 16.22 7.16
N ASP A 498 11.56 16.59 8.44
CA ASP A 498 11.36 15.68 9.55
C ASP A 498 9.91 15.17 9.58
N ALA A 499 8.94 16.09 9.53
CA ALA A 499 7.51 15.79 9.49
C ALA A 499 7.17 14.82 8.35
N GLU A 500 7.78 15.03 7.18
CA GLU A 500 7.58 14.17 6.02
C GLU A 500 8.23 12.79 6.18
N LEU A 501 9.42 12.72 6.77
CA LEU A 501 10.06 11.45 7.10
C LEU A 501 9.23 10.65 8.11
N TRP A 502 8.73 11.30 9.16
CA TRP A 502 7.89 10.66 10.18
C TRP A 502 6.60 10.10 9.57
N ALA A 503 6.00 10.82 8.61
CA ALA A 503 4.80 10.37 7.92
C ALA A 503 5.04 9.13 7.06
N ARG A 504 6.18 9.06 6.35
CA ARG A 504 6.59 7.87 5.60
C ARG A 504 6.93 6.71 6.51
N MET A 505 7.68 6.92 7.59
CA MET A 505 8.00 5.83 8.53
C MET A 505 6.71 5.22 9.11
N MET A 506 5.77 6.06 9.53
CA MET A 506 4.50 5.59 10.09
C MET A 506 3.52 5.02 9.05
N SER A 507 3.63 5.40 7.76
CA SER A 507 2.88 4.73 6.69
C SER A 507 3.39 3.31 6.43
N LEU A 508 4.68 3.06 6.64
CA LEU A 508 5.36 1.77 6.45
C LEU A 508 5.27 0.83 7.67
N GLY A 509 4.44 1.18 8.66
CA GLY A 509 4.13 0.31 9.81
C GLY A 509 5.00 0.48 11.04
N TRP A 510 5.68 1.62 11.18
CA TRP A 510 6.37 2.01 12.42
C TRP A 510 5.51 2.93 13.29
N SER A 511 5.54 2.79 14.61
CA SER A 511 4.88 3.75 15.51
C SER A 511 5.82 4.88 15.97
N ALA A 512 5.24 5.95 16.48
CA ALA A 512 5.92 7.03 17.18
C ALA A 512 5.24 7.26 18.54
N ARG A 513 6.02 7.44 19.62
CA ARG A 513 5.47 7.66 20.97
C ARG A 513 6.26 8.69 21.78
N LYS A 514 5.53 9.46 22.59
CA LYS A 514 6.13 10.31 23.63
C LYS A 514 6.34 9.46 24.88
N ILE A 515 7.59 9.15 25.18
CA ILE A 515 7.95 8.22 26.25
C ILE A 515 7.80 8.86 27.64
N THR A 516 8.01 10.17 27.73
CA THR A 516 7.84 10.93 28.98
C THR A 516 7.48 12.39 28.72
N ASN A 517 6.74 13.00 29.64
CA ASN A 517 6.45 14.44 29.63
C ASN A 517 7.61 15.29 30.18
N ALA A 518 8.66 14.68 30.71
CA ALA A 518 9.85 15.40 31.15
C ALA A 518 10.50 16.14 29.96
N GLY A 519 10.87 17.40 30.19
CA GLY A 519 11.54 18.27 29.21
C GLY A 519 13.00 17.88 28.97
N LEU A 520 13.24 16.64 28.54
CA LEU A 520 14.60 16.09 28.38
C LEU A 520 15.26 16.54 27.07
N PHE A 521 14.49 17.00 26.09
CA PHE A 521 15.01 17.73 24.95
C PHE A 521 15.04 19.23 25.28
N ILE A 522 16.23 19.84 25.29
CA ILE A 522 16.42 21.25 25.64
C ILE A 522 16.61 22.04 24.34
N TYR A 523 15.57 22.75 23.94
CA TYR A 523 15.51 23.48 22.67
C TYR A 523 15.85 24.96 22.87
N TYR A 524 16.83 25.50 22.15
CA TYR A 524 17.22 26.91 22.26
C TYR A 524 16.52 27.76 21.19
N ALA A 525 15.42 28.40 21.57
CA ALA A 525 14.66 29.26 20.68
C ALA A 525 15.36 30.63 20.50
N GLY A 526 16.20 30.79 19.46
CA GLY A 526 16.84 32.07 19.12
C GLY A 526 18.37 32.08 19.15
N GLY A 527 19.03 30.93 19.02
CA GLY A 527 20.38 30.91 18.42
C GLY A 527 20.30 31.44 16.98
N GLN A 528 21.43 31.75 16.33
CA GLN A 528 21.44 32.06 14.88
C GLN A 528 20.90 30.85 14.10
N THR A 529 19.58 30.74 14.05
CA THR A 529 18.87 29.75 13.28
C THR A 529 18.94 30.22 11.84
N MET A 530 18.88 29.29 10.89
CA MET A 530 18.60 29.65 9.49
C MET A 530 17.27 30.43 9.36
N THR A 531 16.40 30.39 10.39
CA THR A 531 15.20 31.23 10.49
C THR A 531 15.49 32.69 10.91
N ASP A 532 16.60 33.00 11.56
CA ASP A 532 16.99 34.40 11.87
C ASP A 532 17.47 35.16 10.63
N GLY A 533 17.96 34.44 9.61
CA GLY A 533 18.14 35.00 8.26
C GLY A 533 16.80 35.36 7.56
N ALA A 534 15.69 34.78 8.03
CA ALA A 534 14.34 35.04 7.51
C ALA A 534 13.56 36.11 8.30
N ASN A 535 14.03 36.50 9.49
CA ASN A 535 13.43 37.61 10.25
C ASN A 535 13.98 38.99 9.87
N GLY A 536 15.01 39.05 9.02
CA GLY A 536 15.63 40.30 8.54
C GLY A 536 15.29 40.69 7.09
N LYS A 537 14.57 39.85 6.35
CA LYS A 537 14.08 40.13 4.99
C LYS A 537 12.67 39.53 4.86
N ASP A 538 11.78 40.19 4.14
CA ASP A 538 10.44 39.70 3.77
C ASP A 538 10.49 38.36 3.00
N ILE A 539 10.89 37.26 3.66
CA ILE A 539 10.83 35.92 3.09
C ILE A 539 9.53 35.32 3.62
N ASN A 540 8.46 35.43 2.82
CA ASN A 540 7.27 34.58 2.94
C ASN A 540 7.70 33.11 2.74
N LEU A 541 8.33 32.48 3.74
CA LEU A 541 8.65 31.06 3.75
C LEU A 541 7.35 30.27 3.87
N ILE A 542 6.71 30.06 2.72
CA ILE A 542 5.67 29.04 2.56
C ILE A 542 6.40 27.70 2.63
N GLU A 543 6.40 27.07 3.81
CA GLU A 543 6.84 25.68 3.95
C GLU A 543 6.16 24.81 2.88
N PRO A 544 6.92 23.97 2.16
CA PRO A 544 6.34 23.12 1.13
C PRO A 544 5.32 22.17 1.77
N PHE A 545 4.15 22.05 1.14
CA PHE A 545 3.13 21.10 1.58
C PHE A 545 3.66 19.67 1.39
N TRP A 546 4.18 19.09 2.45
CA TRP A 546 4.99 17.87 2.41
C TRP A 546 4.18 16.60 2.13
N LEU A 547 2.87 16.65 2.35
CA LEU A 547 1.92 15.59 1.99
C LEU A 547 1.46 15.62 0.52
N SER A 548 1.88 16.61 -0.28
CA SER A 548 1.41 16.77 -1.68
C SER A 548 1.68 15.56 -2.59
N MET A 549 2.78 14.84 -2.35
CA MET A 549 3.20 13.68 -3.15
C MET A 549 2.60 12.36 -2.65
N HIS A 550 1.85 12.41 -1.55
CA HIS A 550 1.32 11.24 -0.86
C HIS A 550 -0.20 11.21 -1.03
N PRO A 551 -0.76 10.73 -2.16
CA PRO A 551 -2.20 10.78 -2.43
C PRO A 551 -3.02 10.04 -1.36
N TRP A 552 -2.41 9.05 -0.70
CA TRP A 552 -2.99 8.36 0.46
C TRP A 552 -3.29 9.26 1.66
N ALA A 553 -2.66 10.43 1.77
CA ALA A 553 -3.03 11.46 2.74
C ALA A 553 -4.41 12.10 2.47
N LYS A 554 -4.88 12.02 1.22
CA LYS A 554 -6.11 12.66 0.76
C LYS A 554 -7.25 11.65 0.55
N ASP A 555 -6.94 10.51 -0.07
CA ASP A 555 -7.93 9.47 -0.39
C ASP A 555 -8.11 8.44 0.75
N HIS A 556 -7.26 8.48 1.79
CA HIS A 556 -7.21 7.55 2.93
C HIS A 556 -6.93 6.09 2.53
N LEU A 557 -6.44 5.85 1.31
CA LEU A 557 -5.99 4.55 0.82
C LEU A 557 -4.54 4.31 1.23
N HIS A 558 -4.31 4.28 2.54
CA HIS A 558 -3.00 4.05 3.15
C HIS A 558 -2.47 2.64 2.85
N PRO A 559 -1.13 2.46 2.90
CA PRO A 559 -0.54 1.13 2.96
C PRO A 559 -1.15 0.31 4.11
N PHE A 560 -1.32 -1.00 3.91
CA PHE A 560 -2.20 -1.79 4.77
C PHE A 560 -1.78 -1.88 6.24
N ALA A 561 -0.49 -1.65 6.53
CA ALA A 561 0.06 -1.59 7.88
C ALA A 561 0.35 -0.16 8.36
N SER A 562 -0.23 0.88 7.76
CA SER A 562 -0.14 2.24 8.31
C SER A 562 -0.80 2.35 9.69
N TYR A 563 -0.31 3.27 10.52
CA TYR A 563 -0.95 3.63 11.80
C TYR A 563 -2.15 4.58 11.67
N ALA A 564 -2.56 4.94 10.44
CA ALA A 564 -3.83 5.63 10.22
C ALA A 564 -5.01 4.83 10.77
N THR A 565 -6.05 5.53 11.23
CA THR A 565 -7.32 4.89 11.56
C THR A 565 -7.92 4.31 10.28
N PRO A 566 -8.17 2.98 10.21
CA PRO A 566 -8.79 2.39 9.03
C PRO A 566 -10.18 3.00 8.75
N ILE A 567 -10.59 3.01 7.47
CA ILE A 567 -11.93 3.50 7.06
C ILE A 567 -13.05 2.70 7.77
N ASN A 568 -12.83 1.40 8.02
CA ASN A 568 -13.77 0.56 8.78
C ASN A 568 -13.69 0.74 10.31
N LYS A 569 -12.85 1.65 10.80
CA LYS A 569 -12.62 2.07 12.20
C LYS A 569 -12.29 0.99 13.22
N MET A 570 -12.32 -0.30 12.86
CA MET A 570 -12.22 -1.38 13.85
C MET A 570 -11.29 -2.52 13.46
N GLN A 571 -10.80 -2.60 12.22
CA GLN A 571 -10.22 -3.84 11.71
C GLN A 571 -8.86 -3.67 11.04
N SER A 572 -8.79 -3.50 9.73
CA SER A 572 -7.53 -3.26 9.02
C SER A 572 -7.78 -2.31 7.86
N HIS A 573 -6.71 -1.70 7.37
CA HIS A 573 -6.73 -1.05 6.06
C HIS A 573 -7.00 -2.08 4.95
N PRO A 574 -7.58 -1.67 3.81
CA PRO A 574 -7.69 -2.51 2.63
C PRO A 574 -6.32 -2.98 2.14
N VAL A 575 -6.17 -4.28 1.88
CA VAL A 575 -4.96 -4.87 1.28
C VAL A 575 -5.19 -5.02 -0.22
N ARG A 576 -4.22 -4.58 -1.03
CA ARG A 576 -4.26 -4.65 -2.50
C ARG A 576 -3.31 -5.71 -3.04
N GLN A 577 -3.71 -6.32 -4.14
CA GLN A 577 -2.82 -7.13 -4.95
C GLN A 577 -2.17 -6.29 -6.05
N TYR A 578 -0.95 -6.66 -6.42
CA TYR A 578 -0.14 -5.93 -7.41
C TYR A 578 0.38 -6.83 -8.55
N ASP A 579 -0.03 -8.10 -8.60
CA ASP A 579 0.39 -9.09 -9.60
C ASP A 579 -0.16 -8.84 -11.00
N GLU A 580 -1.21 -8.02 -11.11
CA GLU A 580 -1.87 -7.67 -12.36
C GLU A 580 -1.77 -6.15 -12.60
N PRO A 581 -0.56 -5.61 -12.86
CA PRO A 581 -0.41 -4.20 -13.16
C PRO A 581 -1.09 -3.87 -14.50
N ILE A 582 -1.75 -2.71 -14.57
CA ILE A 582 -2.31 -2.20 -15.83
C ILE A 582 -1.25 -1.38 -16.58
N VAL A 583 -0.41 -0.67 -15.84
CA VAL A 583 0.65 0.19 -16.38
C VAL A 583 2.01 -0.26 -15.89
N SER A 584 2.97 -0.36 -16.79
CA SER A 584 4.38 -0.59 -16.45
C SER A 584 5.17 0.69 -16.66
N PHE A 585 5.74 1.23 -15.59
CA PHE A 585 6.75 2.27 -15.69
C PHE A 585 8.09 1.64 -16.06
N VAL A 586 8.75 2.20 -17.06
CA VAL A 586 10.11 1.83 -17.45
C VAL A 586 11.03 3.03 -17.26
N VAL A 587 11.99 2.89 -16.35
CA VAL A 587 12.91 3.96 -15.95
C VAL A 587 14.35 3.58 -16.31
N PRO A 588 14.91 4.13 -17.41
CA PRO A 588 16.30 3.90 -17.77
C PRO A 588 17.24 4.76 -16.91
N VAL A 589 18.21 4.13 -16.24
CA VAL A 589 19.21 4.82 -15.40
C VAL A 589 20.57 4.71 -16.05
N GLY A 590 20.95 5.75 -16.79
CA GLY A 590 22.29 5.87 -17.39
C GLY A 590 23.34 6.47 -16.45
N GLU A 591 24.59 6.49 -16.91
CA GLU A 591 25.72 7.08 -16.20
C GLU A 591 25.45 8.54 -15.82
N GLY A 592 25.59 8.86 -14.53
CA GLY A 592 25.36 10.20 -13.98
C GLY A 592 23.91 10.48 -13.55
N HIS A 593 22.97 9.59 -13.83
CA HIS A 593 21.56 9.72 -13.43
C HIS A 593 21.21 8.94 -12.15
N GLU A 594 22.19 8.28 -11.52
CA GLU A 594 21.96 7.38 -10.37
C GLU A 594 21.38 8.10 -9.15
N LYS A 595 21.63 9.41 -9.02
CA LYS A 595 21.10 10.22 -7.93
C LYS A 595 19.67 10.72 -8.18
N PHE A 596 19.25 10.80 -9.44
CA PHE A 596 17.96 11.41 -9.78
C PHE A 596 16.80 10.41 -9.73
N VAL A 597 17.08 9.12 -9.95
CA VAL A 597 16.07 8.04 -9.97
C VAL A 597 15.20 7.99 -8.71
N TRP A 598 15.69 8.49 -7.58
CA TRP A 598 14.93 8.67 -6.34
C TRP A 598 13.66 9.49 -6.55
N GLU A 599 13.77 10.69 -7.14
CA GLU A 599 12.60 11.56 -7.37
C GLU A 599 11.63 10.95 -8.39
N ALA A 600 12.15 10.24 -9.40
CA ALA A 600 11.34 9.54 -10.39
C ALA A 600 10.50 8.44 -9.72
N LEU A 601 11.13 7.57 -8.93
CA LEU A 601 10.46 6.46 -8.24
C LEU A 601 9.48 6.94 -7.17
N GLU A 602 9.79 8.01 -6.43
CA GLU A 602 8.84 8.64 -5.50
C GLU A 602 7.60 9.15 -6.22
N SER A 603 7.76 9.70 -7.42
CA SER A 603 6.63 10.22 -8.20
C SER A 603 5.75 9.11 -8.78
N ILE A 604 6.37 7.96 -9.06
CA ILE A 604 5.67 6.73 -9.43
C ILE A 604 4.93 6.17 -8.20
N GLU A 605 5.61 6.03 -7.06
CA GLU A 605 4.99 5.59 -5.79
C GLU A 605 3.79 6.46 -5.39
N GLY A 606 3.93 7.77 -5.58
CA GLY A 606 2.92 8.78 -5.30
C GLY A 606 1.75 8.84 -6.29
N GLN A 607 1.58 7.88 -7.20
CA GLN A 607 0.43 7.87 -8.11
C GLN A 607 -0.88 7.51 -7.39
N SER A 608 -1.94 8.28 -7.65
CA SER A 608 -3.28 8.08 -7.08
C SER A 608 -3.98 6.83 -7.62
N TYR A 609 -3.56 6.33 -8.78
CA TYR A 609 -3.90 5.01 -9.29
C TYR A 609 -2.84 4.00 -8.86
N ARG A 610 -3.22 2.84 -8.29
CA ARG A 610 -2.29 1.89 -7.64
C ARG A 610 -1.97 0.62 -8.45
N LYS A 611 -2.66 0.34 -9.57
CA LYS A 611 -2.41 -0.86 -10.40
C LYS A 611 -1.31 -0.64 -11.43
N TRP A 612 -0.08 -0.54 -10.96
CA TRP A 612 1.09 -0.37 -11.81
C TRP A 612 2.28 -1.16 -11.27
N GLU A 613 3.28 -1.39 -12.12
CA GLU A 613 4.61 -1.86 -11.71
C GLU A 613 5.70 -0.88 -12.14
N ALA A 614 6.84 -0.90 -11.45
CA ALA A 614 8.00 -0.09 -11.75
C ALA A 614 9.20 -0.97 -12.10
N ILE A 615 9.76 -0.73 -13.29
CA ILE A 615 10.93 -1.43 -13.82
C ILE A 615 12.04 -0.41 -13.97
N VAL A 616 13.14 -0.64 -13.26
CA VAL A 616 14.36 0.18 -13.40
C VAL A 616 15.38 -0.61 -14.19
N VAL A 617 15.76 -0.07 -15.34
CA VAL A 617 16.84 -0.63 -16.16
C VAL A 617 18.12 0.13 -15.86
N TRP A 618 18.97 -0.51 -15.07
CA TRP A 618 20.22 0.02 -14.57
C TRP A 618 21.33 -0.16 -15.61
N ASP A 619 21.60 0.91 -16.33
CA ASP A 619 22.60 1.02 -17.39
C ASP A 619 23.84 1.83 -16.96
N SER A 620 23.95 2.14 -15.67
CA SER A 620 25.11 2.79 -15.06
C SER A 620 26.19 1.77 -14.67
N SER A 621 27.45 2.20 -14.73
CA SER A 621 28.58 1.41 -14.25
C SER A 621 28.67 1.35 -12.71
N LYS A 622 28.01 2.29 -12.01
CA LYS A 622 27.99 2.35 -10.55
C LYS A 622 26.93 1.41 -10.00
N GLN A 623 27.20 0.75 -8.88
CA GLN A 623 26.19 -0.08 -8.23
C GLN A 623 25.17 0.81 -7.48
N PRO A 624 23.87 0.45 -7.46
CA PRO A 624 22.91 1.11 -6.59
C PRO A 624 23.32 0.97 -5.13
N SER A 625 23.11 2.00 -4.33
CA SER A 625 23.43 1.94 -2.90
C SER A 625 22.46 1.02 -2.16
N LYS A 626 22.89 0.46 -1.04
CA LYS A 626 22.03 -0.37 -0.17
C LYS A 626 20.77 0.40 0.26
N ARG A 627 20.92 1.66 0.68
CA ARG A 627 19.80 2.56 1.02
C ARG A 627 18.80 2.70 -0.12
N PHE A 628 19.26 2.79 -1.37
CA PHE A 628 18.37 2.86 -2.53
C PHE A 628 17.58 1.57 -2.70
N LEU A 629 18.23 0.40 -2.63
CA LEU A 629 17.56 -0.90 -2.80
C LEU A 629 16.55 -1.17 -1.68
N ASP A 630 16.91 -0.83 -0.45
CA ASP A 630 16.04 -1.03 0.72
C ASP A 630 14.81 -0.11 0.72
N ALA A 631 14.92 1.08 0.12
CA ALA A 631 13.82 2.03 0.01
C ALA A 631 12.86 1.71 -1.13
N HIS A 632 13.28 0.91 -2.12
CA HIS A 632 12.50 0.61 -3.31
C HIS A 632 12.45 -0.91 -3.61
N PRO A 633 12.14 -1.78 -2.64
CA PRO A 633 12.15 -3.22 -2.87
C PRO A 633 11.04 -3.66 -3.83
N TYR A 634 10.04 -2.82 -4.08
CA TYR A 634 8.98 -3.05 -5.07
C TYR A 634 9.43 -2.85 -6.51
N VAL A 635 10.63 -2.32 -6.75
CA VAL A 635 11.15 -2.08 -8.09
C VAL A 635 11.76 -3.35 -8.65
N ARG A 636 11.33 -3.74 -9.86
CA ARG A 636 11.98 -4.81 -10.62
C ARG A 636 13.26 -4.25 -11.26
N MET A 637 14.39 -4.54 -10.63
CA MET A 637 15.71 -4.12 -11.10
C MET A 637 16.18 -5.02 -12.24
N VAL A 638 16.58 -4.39 -13.35
CA VAL A 638 17.23 -5.05 -14.49
C VAL A 638 18.61 -4.45 -14.67
N TYR A 639 19.64 -5.28 -14.70
CA TYR A 639 21.02 -4.84 -14.90
C TYR A 639 21.49 -5.19 -16.31
N ASN A 640 22.03 -4.20 -17.03
CA ASN A 640 22.59 -4.45 -18.35
C ASN A 640 23.96 -5.14 -18.23
N GLN A 641 24.20 -6.16 -19.05
CA GLN A 641 25.48 -6.89 -19.07
C GLN A 641 26.66 -5.98 -19.43
N LYS A 642 26.39 -4.98 -20.28
CA LYS A 642 27.32 -3.92 -20.66
C LYS A 642 26.69 -2.57 -20.28
N PRO A 643 27.23 -1.86 -19.28
CA PRO A 643 26.77 -0.51 -18.97
C PRO A 643 26.91 0.43 -20.17
N SER A 644 26.15 1.51 -20.16
CA SER A 644 26.08 2.50 -21.24
C SER A 644 25.62 1.92 -22.59
N SER A 645 24.70 0.96 -22.55
CA SER A 645 24.05 0.41 -23.76
C SER A 645 23.11 1.41 -24.43
N GLY A 646 22.65 2.45 -23.73
CA GLY A 646 21.83 3.52 -24.31
C GLY A 646 20.39 3.51 -23.83
N ALA A 647 19.70 4.63 -24.03
CA ALA A 647 18.33 4.81 -23.54
C ALA A 647 17.32 3.97 -24.35
N GLY A 648 17.45 3.91 -25.68
CA GLY A 648 16.61 3.06 -26.54
C GLY A 648 16.69 1.58 -26.14
N PHE A 649 17.91 1.04 -26.02
CA PHE A 649 18.16 -0.33 -25.53
C PHE A 649 17.51 -0.56 -24.15
N SER A 650 17.75 0.35 -23.21
CA SER A 650 17.23 0.20 -21.85
C SER A 650 15.70 0.24 -21.80
N ARG A 651 15.06 1.08 -22.61
CA ARG A 651 13.59 1.16 -22.71
C ARG A 651 13.01 -0.12 -23.31
N ASN A 652 13.59 -0.63 -24.40
CA ASN A 652 13.17 -1.92 -24.99
C ASN A 652 13.30 -3.06 -23.99
N ARG A 653 14.42 -3.12 -23.27
CA ARG A 653 14.65 -4.17 -22.28
C ARG A 653 13.63 -4.14 -21.15
N GLY A 654 13.26 -2.94 -20.68
CA GLY A 654 12.21 -2.78 -19.69
C GLY A 654 10.82 -3.14 -20.23
N ALA A 655 10.50 -2.74 -21.46
CA ALA A 655 9.24 -3.06 -22.12
C ALA A 655 9.07 -4.56 -22.39
N GLU A 656 10.15 -5.29 -22.69
CA GLU A 656 10.14 -6.74 -22.93
C GLU A 656 9.62 -7.51 -21.69
N ILE A 657 10.00 -7.08 -20.50
CA ILE A 657 9.65 -7.76 -19.24
C ILE A 657 8.42 -7.17 -18.53
N ALA A 658 7.82 -6.13 -19.11
CA ALA A 658 6.63 -5.46 -18.62
C ALA A 658 5.41 -6.40 -18.70
N ARG A 659 4.66 -6.49 -17.60
CA ARG A 659 3.41 -7.25 -17.47
C ARG A 659 2.20 -6.39 -17.83
N GLY A 660 2.28 -5.07 -17.59
CA GLY A 660 1.18 -4.15 -17.84
C GLY A 660 0.86 -3.95 -19.33
N GLY A 661 -0.43 -3.83 -19.64
CA GLY A 661 -0.93 -3.58 -21.00
C GLY A 661 -0.56 -2.19 -21.55
N PHE A 662 -0.18 -1.25 -20.67
CA PHE A 662 0.37 0.05 -21.03
C PHE A 662 1.80 0.21 -20.53
N LEU A 663 2.57 1.00 -21.26
CA LEU A 663 3.92 1.43 -20.95
C LEU A 663 3.92 2.94 -20.70
N VAL A 664 4.66 3.37 -19.68
CA VAL A 664 5.06 4.76 -19.49
C VAL A 664 6.58 4.79 -19.31
N PHE A 665 7.26 5.41 -20.26
CA PHE A 665 8.70 5.64 -20.17
C PHE A 665 8.95 6.92 -19.38
N LEU A 666 9.61 6.82 -18.23
CA LEU A 666 9.94 7.96 -17.38
C LEU A 666 11.45 8.05 -17.27
N ASP A 667 12.03 9.16 -17.74
CA ASP A 667 13.46 9.38 -17.59
C ASP A 667 13.82 9.52 -16.11
N ALA A 668 14.98 8.98 -15.71
CA ALA A 668 15.38 8.89 -14.30
C ALA A 668 15.50 10.26 -13.60
N ASP A 669 15.58 11.35 -14.34
CA ASP A 669 15.72 12.72 -13.86
C ASP A 669 14.45 13.58 -13.96
N ASP A 670 13.37 12.99 -14.46
CA ASP A 670 12.03 13.56 -14.52
C ASP A 670 11.14 13.01 -13.41
N LYS A 671 10.00 13.66 -13.18
CA LYS A 671 8.96 13.17 -12.25
C LYS A 671 7.57 13.47 -12.77
N ILE A 672 6.59 12.72 -12.31
CA ILE A 672 5.17 12.89 -12.69
C ILE A 672 4.31 13.34 -11.51
N ALA A 673 3.24 14.07 -11.79
CA ALA A 673 2.29 14.48 -10.77
C ALA A 673 1.47 13.27 -10.27
N PRO A 674 1.01 13.25 -9.00
CA PRO A 674 0.23 12.16 -8.42
C PRO A 674 -0.99 11.70 -9.25
N GLU A 675 -1.61 12.59 -10.02
CA GLU A 675 -2.81 12.30 -10.80
C GLU A 675 -2.55 11.84 -12.24
N TYR A 676 -1.28 11.73 -12.66
CA TYR A 676 -0.89 11.43 -14.05
C TYR A 676 -1.59 10.18 -14.58
N LEU A 677 -1.41 9.02 -13.92
CA LEU A 677 -1.99 7.76 -14.42
C LEU A 677 -3.51 7.79 -14.50
N ARG A 678 -4.16 8.33 -13.46
CA ARG A 678 -5.63 8.37 -13.39
C ARG A 678 -6.20 9.21 -14.53
N MET A 679 -5.60 10.37 -14.81
CA MET A 679 -6.05 11.26 -15.88
C MET A 679 -5.70 10.73 -17.26
N SER A 680 -4.52 10.13 -17.42
CA SER A 680 -4.11 9.53 -18.70
C SER A 680 -4.94 8.31 -19.07
N LEU A 681 -5.22 7.41 -18.13
CA LEU A 681 -6.06 6.23 -18.38
C LEU A 681 -7.50 6.63 -18.70
N ALA A 682 -8.08 7.58 -17.97
CA ALA A 682 -9.42 8.09 -18.26
C ALA A 682 -9.51 8.70 -19.68
N LEU A 683 -8.50 9.49 -20.07
CA LEU A 683 -8.46 10.08 -21.41
C LEU A 683 -8.23 9.02 -22.50
N TRP A 684 -7.44 7.98 -22.21
CA TRP A 684 -7.28 6.83 -23.09
C TRP A 684 -8.63 6.12 -23.32
N GLU A 685 -9.41 5.84 -22.28
CA GLU A 685 -10.72 5.17 -22.40
C GLU A 685 -11.67 5.93 -23.33
N GLU A 686 -11.60 7.27 -23.33
CA GLU A 686 -12.44 8.10 -24.20
C GLU A 686 -11.95 8.16 -25.65
N THR A 687 -10.63 8.13 -25.87
CA THR A 687 -10.01 8.52 -27.14
C THR A 687 -9.28 7.39 -27.88
N HIS A 688 -8.94 6.32 -27.18
CA HIS A 688 -8.13 5.20 -27.67
C HIS A 688 -6.87 5.68 -28.42
N SER A 689 -6.23 6.71 -27.88
CA SER A 689 -5.09 7.42 -28.46
C SER A 689 -3.98 7.57 -27.43
N ILE A 690 -2.70 7.54 -27.84
CA ILE A 690 -1.56 7.73 -26.96
C ILE A 690 -1.72 9.06 -26.21
N VAL A 691 -1.71 9.01 -24.88
CA VAL A 691 -1.94 10.20 -24.05
C VAL A 691 -0.60 10.81 -23.65
N PHE A 692 -0.40 12.06 -24.01
CA PHE A 692 0.73 12.87 -23.56
C PHE A 692 0.22 14.14 -22.89
N THR A 693 1.08 14.84 -22.15
CA THR A 693 0.65 15.98 -21.33
C THR A 693 1.43 17.25 -21.65
N ASP A 694 0.95 18.38 -21.14
CA ASP A 694 1.82 19.54 -20.92
C ASP A 694 2.86 19.21 -19.82
N TYR A 695 3.86 20.05 -19.66
CA TYR A 695 4.97 19.80 -18.74
C TYR A 695 5.39 21.05 -17.97
N ILE A 696 6.10 20.83 -16.87
CA ILE A 696 6.76 21.87 -16.09
C ILE A 696 8.27 21.70 -16.32
N ASN A 697 8.86 22.62 -17.07
CA ASN A 697 10.30 22.69 -17.25
C ASN A 697 10.97 23.23 -16.01
N SER A 698 12.12 22.66 -15.67
CA SER A 698 13.03 23.22 -14.67
C SER A 698 14.41 23.52 -15.27
N PHE A 699 14.89 24.76 -15.06
CA PHE A 699 16.25 25.21 -15.41
C PHE A 699 16.68 26.39 -14.52
N TYR A 700 17.89 26.92 -14.74
CA TYR A 700 18.45 28.04 -13.97
C TYR A 700 18.58 29.30 -14.84
N THR A 701 18.19 30.45 -14.30
CA THR A 701 18.23 31.75 -14.99
C THR A 701 18.46 32.91 -14.03
N SER A 702 18.94 34.06 -14.54
CA SER A 702 19.08 35.29 -13.75
C SER A 702 17.73 36.01 -13.56
N GLU A 703 17.61 36.87 -12.54
CA GLU A 703 16.40 37.70 -12.35
C GLU A 703 16.12 38.63 -13.53
N GLU A 704 17.18 39.08 -14.21
CA GLU A 704 17.10 39.98 -15.38
C GLU A 704 16.41 39.31 -16.58
N ASP A 705 16.48 37.99 -16.66
CA ASP A 705 15.90 37.20 -17.75
C ASP A 705 14.46 36.76 -17.49
N LEU A 706 13.94 36.92 -16.25
CA LEU A 706 12.58 36.51 -15.89
C LEU A 706 11.47 37.14 -16.75
N PRO A 707 11.55 38.43 -17.16
CA PRO A 707 10.55 39.03 -18.04
C PRO A 707 10.37 38.27 -19.37
N ASN A 708 11.39 37.53 -19.84
CA ASN A 708 11.29 36.73 -21.07
C ASN A 708 10.32 35.54 -20.95
N TYR A 709 9.94 35.18 -19.72
CA TYR A 709 9.11 34.01 -19.41
C TYR A 709 7.81 34.38 -18.70
N GLU A 710 7.45 35.67 -18.71
CA GLU A 710 6.25 36.18 -18.05
C GLU A 710 4.99 35.42 -18.52
N GLY A 711 4.14 35.03 -17.57
CA GLY A 711 2.93 34.23 -17.83
C GLY A 711 3.15 32.71 -17.96
N GLN A 712 4.40 32.24 -18.04
CA GLN A 712 4.75 30.81 -18.00
C GLN A 712 5.39 30.40 -16.66
N ILE A 713 5.92 31.35 -15.90
CA ILE A 713 6.56 31.09 -14.61
C ILE A 713 5.54 30.50 -13.63
N VAL A 714 5.80 29.26 -13.21
CA VAL A 714 5.12 28.59 -12.12
C VAL A 714 5.74 29.01 -10.79
N LYS A 715 7.08 29.00 -10.72
CA LYS A 715 7.84 29.40 -9.54
C LYS A 715 9.26 29.81 -9.91
N TYR A 716 9.79 30.82 -9.24
CA TYR A 716 11.20 31.18 -9.29
C TYR A 716 11.80 31.07 -7.89
N PHE A 717 12.95 30.43 -7.79
CA PHE A 717 13.73 30.27 -6.56
C PHE A 717 14.91 31.22 -6.63
N LYS A 718 14.76 32.41 -6.03
CA LYS A 718 15.75 33.50 -6.10
C LYS A 718 17.13 33.08 -5.62
N GLU A 719 17.18 32.18 -4.64
CA GLU A 719 18.41 31.76 -3.97
C GLU A 719 19.24 30.82 -4.83
N THR A 720 18.58 30.00 -5.64
CA THR A 720 19.26 29.05 -6.54
C THR A 720 19.31 29.55 -7.99
N GLY A 721 18.51 30.56 -8.33
CA GLY A 721 18.23 30.95 -9.71
C GLY A 721 17.36 29.94 -10.46
N GLN A 722 16.83 28.91 -9.80
CA GLN A 722 15.99 27.91 -10.47
C GLN A 722 14.63 28.50 -10.83
N VAL A 723 14.15 28.22 -12.03
CA VAL A 723 12.82 28.57 -12.50
C VAL A 723 12.05 27.32 -12.92
N LEU A 724 10.79 27.25 -12.51
CA LEU A 724 9.80 26.29 -12.99
C LEU A 724 8.91 27.01 -14.00
N LEU A 725 8.93 26.58 -15.25
CA LEU A 725 8.11 27.13 -16.33
C LEU A 725 7.08 26.10 -16.79
N ARG A 726 5.83 26.53 -16.95
CA ARG A 726 4.81 25.72 -17.60
C ARG A 726 5.06 25.74 -19.10
N GLY A 727 5.48 24.60 -19.64
CA GLY A 727 5.59 24.37 -21.07
C GLY A 727 4.29 23.81 -21.64
N LYS A 728 3.98 24.20 -22.87
CA LYS A 728 2.82 23.73 -23.62
C LYS A 728 3.29 22.81 -24.75
N SER A 729 2.85 21.56 -24.70
CA SER A 729 3.07 20.60 -25.77
C SER A 729 2.18 20.97 -26.97
N ALA A 730 2.67 20.74 -28.19
CA ALA A 730 1.86 20.99 -29.39
C ALA A 730 0.70 20.00 -29.46
N ASP A 731 -0.46 20.42 -29.98
CA ASP A 731 -1.53 19.48 -30.28
C ASP A 731 -1.08 18.55 -31.43
N PHE A 732 -1.40 17.26 -31.32
CA PHE A 732 -1.03 16.28 -32.33
C PHE A 732 -1.70 16.57 -33.67
N ASP A 733 -0.89 16.64 -34.73
CA ASP A 733 -1.34 16.76 -36.12
C ASP A 733 -0.82 15.54 -36.89
N CYS A 734 -1.75 14.64 -37.23
CA CYS A 734 -1.43 13.39 -37.93
C CYS A 734 -0.78 13.66 -39.29
N GLU A 735 -1.28 14.63 -40.05
CA GLU A 735 -0.73 14.91 -41.38
C GLU A 735 0.69 15.47 -41.30
N ARG A 736 0.95 16.34 -40.33
CA ARG A 736 2.28 16.91 -40.11
C ARG A 736 3.26 15.89 -39.54
N ALA A 737 2.80 15.02 -38.64
CA ALA A 737 3.58 13.91 -38.08
C ALA A 737 4.00 12.90 -39.16
N GLN A 738 3.08 12.53 -40.03
CA GLN A 738 3.30 11.59 -41.13
C GLN A 738 4.18 12.14 -42.29
N ARG A 739 4.60 13.40 -42.19
CA ARG A 739 5.53 14.05 -43.14
C ARG A 739 6.96 14.16 -42.60
N GLN A 740 7.19 13.81 -41.33
CA GLN A 740 8.51 13.94 -40.72
C GLN A 740 9.52 12.92 -41.27
N PRO A 741 10.83 13.23 -41.36
CA PRO A 741 11.43 14.55 -41.15
C PRO A 741 11.40 15.40 -42.44
N ASP A 742 10.45 16.33 -42.52
CA ASP A 742 10.38 17.34 -43.59
C ASP A 742 11.02 18.66 -43.13
N LYS A 743 11.06 19.68 -43.99
CA LYS A 743 11.64 20.99 -43.66
C LYS A 743 11.00 21.65 -42.42
N ASP A 744 9.73 21.35 -42.16
CA ASP A 744 8.99 21.85 -41.00
C ASP A 744 8.97 20.76 -39.92
N LEU A 745 10.06 20.68 -39.14
CA LEU A 745 10.23 19.69 -38.10
C LEU A 745 9.10 19.78 -37.06
N PHE A 746 8.48 18.64 -36.78
CA PHE A 746 7.34 18.56 -35.89
C PHE A 746 7.49 17.44 -34.88
N HIS A 747 7.46 17.82 -33.62
CA HIS A 747 7.43 16.93 -32.47
C HIS A 747 6.48 17.53 -31.44
N TRP A 748 5.63 16.71 -30.84
CA TRP A 748 4.46 17.17 -30.08
C TRP A 748 4.40 16.69 -28.64
N CYS A 749 5.16 15.67 -28.27
CA CYS A 749 5.12 15.05 -26.94
C CYS A 749 6.51 14.76 -26.42
N LEU A 750 6.68 14.75 -25.10
CA LEU A 750 7.86 14.16 -24.46
C LEU A 750 7.77 12.63 -24.54
N ILE A 751 8.89 11.95 -24.24
CA ILE A 751 8.93 10.49 -24.12
C ILE A 751 7.93 9.93 -23.10
N THR A 752 7.61 10.69 -22.04
CA THR A 752 6.63 10.33 -21.03
C THR A 752 5.20 10.48 -21.54
N ALA A 753 4.69 9.39 -22.11
CA ALA A 753 3.33 9.23 -22.57
C ALA A 753 2.78 7.86 -22.15
N LEU A 754 1.45 7.75 -22.06
CA LEU A 754 0.76 6.48 -21.87
C LEU A 754 0.62 5.77 -23.22
N VAL A 755 1.40 4.70 -23.42
CA VAL A 755 1.49 3.98 -24.70
C VAL A 755 1.00 2.53 -24.53
N PRO A 756 0.12 2.01 -25.39
CA PRO A 756 -0.22 0.58 -25.36
C PRO A 756 1.01 -0.28 -25.65
N LYS A 757 1.28 -1.28 -24.81
CA LYS A 757 2.41 -2.21 -24.98
C LYS A 757 2.36 -2.92 -26.34
N ALA A 758 1.17 -3.38 -26.74
CA ALA A 758 0.97 -4.04 -28.03
C ALA A 758 1.41 -3.17 -29.23
N TRP A 759 1.26 -1.84 -29.14
CA TRP A 759 1.69 -0.93 -30.20
C TRP A 759 3.20 -0.73 -30.19
N HIS A 760 3.83 -0.69 -29.01
CA HIS A 760 5.28 -0.71 -28.88
C HIS A 760 5.88 -1.98 -29.52
N ASP A 761 5.30 -3.14 -29.20
CA ASP A 761 5.71 -4.44 -29.75
C ASP A 761 5.50 -4.50 -31.28
N GLU A 762 4.36 -4.00 -31.81
CA GLU A 762 4.04 -3.99 -33.26
C GLU A 762 5.07 -3.17 -34.06
N ILE A 763 5.59 -2.07 -33.51
CA ILE A 763 6.58 -1.24 -34.22
C ILE A 763 8.03 -1.71 -34.02
N GLY A 764 8.28 -2.71 -33.16
CA GLY A 764 9.61 -3.21 -32.85
C GLY A 764 10.40 -2.37 -31.84
N GLY A 765 9.73 -1.50 -31.08
CA GLY A 765 10.33 -0.69 -30.02
C GLY A 765 11.17 0.50 -30.50
N PHE A 766 12.11 0.93 -29.64
CA PHE A 766 13.07 2.01 -29.91
C PHE A 766 14.22 1.52 -30.78
N ASP A 767 14.80 2.43 -31.59
CA ASP A 767 16.07 2.17 -32.25
C ASP A 767 17.21 2.19 -31.22
N GLU A 768 17.83 1.02 -31.00
CA GLU A 768 18.89 0.84 -30.01
C GLU A 768 20.25 1.36 -30.46
N THR A 769 20.40 1.71 -31.74
CA THR A 769 21.66 2.19 -32.32
C THR A 769 21.82 3.71 -32.18
N MET A 770 20.74 4.42 -31.85
CA MET A 770 20.74 5.88 -31.70
C MET A 770 21.25 6.31 -30.32
N GLU A 771 22.23 7.22 -30.28
CA GLU A 771 22.74 7.81 -29.03
C GLU A 771 21.78 8.86 -28.44
N THR A 772 20.99 9.51 -29.30
CA THR A 772 20.02 10.58 -28.99
C THR A 772 18.96 10.63 -30.09
N PHE A 773 17.81 11.30 -29.87
CA PHE A 773 16.66 11.36 -30.80
C PHE A 773 15.89 10.05 -30.96
N GLU A 774 16.21 9.02 -30.17
CA GLU A 774 15.53 7.73 -30.19
C GLU A 774 14.04 7.85 -29.83
N ASP A 775 13.70 8.77 -28.93
CA ASP A 775 12.34 9.13 -28.53
C ASP A 775 11.57 9.82 -29.66
N VAL A 776 12.20 10.76 -30.35
CA VAL A 776 11.62 11.45 -31.51
C VAL A 776 11.30 10.45 -32.62
N LEU A 777 12.27 9.61 -32.98
CA LEU A 777 12.07 8.60 -34.02
C LEU A 777 10.96 7.62 -33.62
N TYR A 778 10.95 7.17 -32.37
CA TYR A 778 9.90 6.29 -31.83
C TYR A 778 8.50 6.85 -32.04
N HIS A 779 8.27 8.12 -31.67
CA HIS A 779 6.96 8.76 -31.86
C HIS A 779 6.60 8.98 -33.33
N TRP A 780 7.59 9.24 -34.20
CA TRP A 780 7.35 9.34 -35.64
C TRP A 780 6.99 7.98 -36.26
N VAL A 781 7.68 6.90 -35.89
CA VAL A 781 7.35 5.54 -36.35
C VAL A 781 5.93 5.17 -35.92
N MET A 782 5.55 5.46 -34.67
CA MET A 782 4.18 5.28 -34.19
C MET A 782 3.15 6.02 -35.06
N ALA A 783 3.40 7.29 -35.39
CA ALA A 783 2.50 8.09 -36.24
C ALA A 783 2.45 7.57 -37.69
N TYR A 784 3.58 7.11 -38.24
CA TYR A 784 3.66 6.48 -39.57
C TYR A 784 2.85 5.18 -39.64
N LYS A 785 2.81 4.41 -38.55
CA LYS A 785 1.98 3.21 -38.40
C LYS A 785 0.50 3.52 -38.13
N GLY A 786 0.13 4.79 -38.07
CA GLY A 786 -1.25 5.27 -38.02
C GLY A 786 -1.83 5.43 -36.62
N TYR A 787 -1.01 5.39 -35.56
CA TYR A 787 -1.48 5.60 -34.18
C TYR A 787 -1.67 7.08 -33.86
N CYS A 788 -2.80 7.38 -33.20
CA CYS A 788 -3.18 8.74 -32.81
C CYS A 788 -2.65 9.10 -31.42
N TYR A 789 -2.53 10.40 -31.19
CA TYR A 789 -2.19 10.97 -29.90
C TYR A 789 -3.24 11.98 -29.46
N VAL A 790 -3.39 12.15 -28.15
CA VAL A 790 -4.21 13.19 -27.55
C VAL A 790 -3.45 13.89 -26.43
N ARG A 791 -3.56 15.22 -26.38
CA ARG A 791 -2.93 16.06 -25.37
C ARG A 791 -3.84 16.26 -24.16
N LEU A 792 -3.34 15.91 -22.98
CA LEU A 792 -3.86 16.37 -21.70
C LEU A 792 -3.26 17.75 -21.39
N PRO A 793 -4.05 18.84 -21.37
CA PRO A 793 -3.53 20.21 -21.23
C PRO A 793 -3.01 20.52 -19.81
N GLU A 794 -3.25 19.65 -18.84
CA GLU A 794 -2.65 19.73 -17.52
C GLU A 794 -1.16 19.38 -17.57
N ALA A 795 -0.35 20.21 -16.91
CA ALA A 795 1.09 20.00 -16.85
C ALA A 795 1.42 18.93 -15.79
N MET A 796 1.58 17.68 -16.23
CA MET A 796 1.68 16.52 -15.35
C MET A 796 3.09 15.90 -15.30
N VAL A 797 3.98 16.29 -16.20
CA VAL A 797 5.39 15.87 -16.21
C VAL A 797 6.25 17.05 -15.79
N TYR A 798 7.11 16.86 -14.79
CA TYR A 798 8.14 17.82 -14.42
C TYR A 798 9.43 17.40 -15.09
N TYR A 799 9.76 18.13 -16.14
CA TYR A 799 10.85 17.83 -17.05
C TYR A 799 12.11 18.60 -16.65
N ARG A 800 13.21 17.87 -16.42
CA ARG A 800 14.51 18.46 -16.13
C ARG A 800 15.26 18.67 -17.44
N MET A 801 15.45 19.93 -17.82
CA MET A 801 16.07 20.24 -19.11
C MET A 801 17.59 19.93 -19.10
N TYR A 802 18.25 20.11 -17.94
CA TYR A 802 19.70 20.01 -17.76
C TYR A 802 20.08 19.06 -16.61
N SER A 803 20.55 17.86 -16.96
CA SER A 803 20.90 16.80 -16.01
C SER A 803 22.01 15.86 -16.52
N GLY A 804 22.30 15.88 -17.83
CA GLY A 804 23.25 14.98 -18.47
C GLY A 804 23.93 15.58 -19.72
N LYS A 805 25.05 14.97 -20.11
CA LYS A 805 25.94 15.45 -21.18
C LYS A 805 25.42 15.23 -22.61
N ARG A 806 24.36 14.42 -22.80
CA ARG A 806 23.86 14.05 -24.15
C ARG A 806 23.26 15.23 -24.90
N ARG A 807 22.40 16.03 -24.24
CA ARG A 807 21.79 17.22 -24.86
C ARG A 807 22.80 18.32 -25.15
N GLU A 808 23.89 18.42 -24.39
CA GLU A 808 24.97 19.37 -24.66
C GLU A 808 25.71 19.04 -25.96
N LYS A 809 25.96 17.75 -26.25
CA LYS A 809 26.59 17.29 -27.49
C LYS A 809 25.70 17.43 -28.73
N ALA A 810 24.38 17.31 -28.57
CA ALA A 810 23.39 17.41 -29.66
C ALA A 810 22.61 18.75 -29.65
N SER A 811 23.10 19.74 -28.90
CA SER A 811 22.44 21.04 -28.76
C SER A 811 22.45 21.79 -30.10
N LEU A 812 21.26 22.09 -30.64
CA LEU A 812 21.08 22.89 -31.86
C LEU A 812 21.70 24.30 -31.76
N TYR A 813 22.04 24.74 -30.55
CA TYR A 813 22.70 26.02 -30.30
C TYR A 813 24.20 25.99 -30.63
N THR A 814 24.82 24.81 -30.69
CA THR A 814 26.25 24.65 -31.06
C THR A 814 26.41 24.20 -32.52
N GLU A 815 27.53 24.54 -33.16
CA GLU A 815 27.81 24.09 -34.53
C GLU A 815 27.95 22.56 -34.63
N GLN A 816 28.60 21.96 -33.63
CA GLN A 816 28.73 20.51 -33.50
C GLN A 816 27.37 19.83 -33.32
N GLY A 817 26.50 20.34 -32.44
CA GLY A 817 25.18 19.78 -32.23
C GLY A 817 24.25 19.94 -33.45
N ARG A 818 24.39 21.02 -34.24
CA ARG A 818 23.70 21.15 -35.54
C ARG A 818 24.17 20.10 -36.56
N ALA A 819 25.46 19.78 -36.59
CA ALA A 819 25.99 18.73 -37.46
C ALA A 819 25.44 17.35 -37.06
N VAL A 820 25.47 17.02 -35.76
CA VAL A 820 24.90 15.79 -35.19
C VAL A 820 23.40 15.69 -35.49
N ALA A 821 22.63 16.76 -35.27
CA ALA A 821 21.20 16.76 -35.56
C ALA A 821 20.91 16.51 -37.06
N LYS A 822 21.73 17.06 -37.97
CA LYS A 822 21.59 16.83 -39.41
C LYS A 822 21.84 15.37 -39.78
N GLU A 823 22.88 14.74 -39.22
CA GLU A 823 23.18 13.32 -39.42
C GLU A 823 22.06 12.44 -38.87
N MET A 824 21.56 12.73 -37.67
CA MET A 824 20.45 12.01 -37.06
C MET A 824 19.16 12.15 -37.87
N LEU A 825 18.83 13.33 -38.39
CA LEU A 825 17.66 13.52 -39.25
C LEU A 825 17.77 12.74 -40.57
N GLN A 826 18.97 12.65 -41.15
CA GLN A 826 19.22 11.81 -42.33
C GLN A 826 19.03 10.32 -42.00
N TYR A 827 19.49 9.90 -40.82
CA TYR A 827 19.27 8.55 -40.33
C TYR A 827 17.77 8.26 -40.11
N CYS A 828 17.05 9.11 -39.39
CA CYS A 828 15.59 9.00 -39.17
C CYS A 828 14.84 8.91 -40.51
N LYS A 829 15.21 9.74 -41.50
CA LYS A 829 14.61 9.68 -42.83
C LYS A 829 14.79 8.30 -43.47
N LYS A 830 16.00 7.76 -43.44
CA LYS A 830 16.31 6.44 -43.99
C LYS A 830 15.52 5.32 -43.29
N VAL A 831 15.37 5.41 -41.96
CA VAL A 831 14.55 4.44 -41.21
C VAL A 831 13.09 4.54 -41.64
N LEU A 832 12.53 5.74 -41.70
CA LEU A 832 11.13 5.98 -42.06
C LEU A 832 10.79 5.63 -43.51
N GLU A 833 11.75 5.73 -44.45
CA GLU A 833 11.59 5.22 -45.83
C GLU A 833 11.31 3.71 -45.87
N GLY A 834 11.78 2.96 -44.86
CA GLY A 834 11.50 1.53 -44.69
C GLY A 834 10.23 1.21 -43.88
N VAL A 835 9.59 2.22 -43.28
CA VAL A 835 8.37 2.03 -42.49
C VAL A 835 7.16 2.13 -43.40
N GLU A 836 6.38 1.04 -43.48
CA GLU A 836 5.10 1.06 -44.19
C GLU A 836 4.17 2.12 -43.57
N LYS A 837 3.87 3.16 -44.35
CA LYS A 837 2.98 4.24 -43.97
C LYS A 837 1.53 3.77 -44.05
N MET A 838 0.85 3.73 -42.92
CA MET A 838 -0.57 3.39 -42.86
C MET A 838 -1.44 4.64 -42.81
N GLY A 839 -2.61 4.56 -43.44
CA GLY A 839 -3.69 5.53 -43.22
C GLY A 839 -4.09 5.54 -41.75
N CYS A 840 -4.62 6.66 -41.26
CA CYS A 840 -4.98 6.80 -39.86
C CYS A 840 -5.92 5.67 -39.41
N LYS A 841 -5.45 4.78 -38.52
CA LYS A 841 -6.22 3.62 -38.04
C LYS A 841 -7.40 4.04 -37.15
N SER A 842 -7.39 5.27 -36.62
CA SER A 842 -8.26 5.65 -35.50
C SER A 842 -8.83 7.07 -35.53
N CYS A 843 -8.71 7.86 -36.60
CA CYS A 843 -9.10 9.28 -36.53
C CYS A 843 -10.61 9.48 -36.29
N PRO A 844 -11.07 9.99 -35.13
CA PRO A 844 -12.39 10.56 -35.00
C PRO A 844 -12.23 12.04 -35.33
N GLY A 845 -12.03 12.35 -36.61
CA GLY A 845 -12.13 13.73 -37.06
C GLY A 845 -13.47 14.29 -36.59
N SER A 846 -13.43 15.35 -35.76
CA SER A 846 -14.57 16.16 -35.28
C SER A 846 -15.34 15.73 -34.02
N ARG A 847 -14.69 15.49 -32.87
CA ARG A 847 -15.39 15.65 -31.57
C ARG A 847 -14.74 16.73 -30.70
N LYS A 848 -15.57 17.66 -30.21
CA LYS A 848 -15.17 18.76 -29.32
C LYS A 848 -14.55 18.21 -28.04
N PRO A 849 -13.56 18.90 -27.44
CA PRO A 849 -13.00 18.51 -26.15
C PRO A 849 -14.11 18.39 -25.11
N ILE A 850 -14.25 17.21 -24.53
CA ILE A 850 -15.15 16.96 -23.40
C ILE A 850 -14.46 17.53 -22.16
N ASN A 851 -15.24 18.19 -21.30
CA ASN A 851 -14.73 18.82 -20.09
C ASN A 851 -14.47 17.74 -19.02
N VAL A 852 -13.28 17.13 -19.11
CA VAL A 852 -12.75 15.99 -18.33
C VAL A 852 -12.96 16.14 -16.81
N MET A 853 -12.93 17.38 -16.29
CA MET A 853 -13.14 17.65 -14.86
C MET A 853 -14.54 17.28 -14.35
N ASN A 854 -15.57 17.23 -15.21
CA ASN A 854 -16.93 16.85 -14.78
C ASN A 854 -17.13 15.33 -14.70
N GLU A 855 -16.44 14.53 -15.51
CA GLU A 855 -16.52 13.06 -15.45
C GLU A 855 -15.59 12.49 -14.36
N ILE A 856 -14.42 13.11 -14.15
CA ILE A 856 -13.54 12.83 -12.99
C ILE A 856 -14.29 12.96 -11.66
N ASN A 857 -15.14 13.99 -11.52
CA ASN A 857 -15.95 14.18 -10.32
C ASN A 857 -17.10 13.16 -10.21
N LYS A 858 -17.59 12.59 -11.31
CA LYS A 858 -18.59 11.50 -11.26
C LYS A 858 -17.97 10.19 -10.80
N VAL A 859 -16.76 9.86 -11.25
CA VAL A 859 -16.04 8.63 -10.87
C VAL A 859 -15.63 8.65 -9.39
N LEU A 860 -15.13 9.81 -8.90
CA LEU A 860 -14.84 10.02 -7.47
C LEU A 860 -16.10 9.85 -6.60
N ASN A 861 -17.26 10.26 -7.11
CA ASN A 861 -18.53 10.06 -6.42
C ASN A 861 -19.03 8.62 -6.51
N SER A 862 -18.70 7.86 -7.56
CA SER A 862 -19.16 6.46 -7.70
C SER A 862 -18.45 5.48 -6.76
N GLU A 863 -17.19 5.73 -6.39
CA GLU A 863 -16.47 4.93 -5.38
C GLU A 863 -17.00 5.21 -3.96
N VAL A 864 -17.33 6.47 -3.67
CA VAL A 864 -17.98 6.85 -2.40
C VAL A 864 -19.44 6.39 -2.35
N GLU A 865 -20.16 6.45 -3.46
CA GLU A 865 -21.53 5.93 -3.58
C GLU A 865 -21.59 4.40 -3.48
N SER A 866 -20.61 3.67 -4.00
CA SER A 866 -20.53 2.21 -3.85
C SER A 866 -20.22 1.78 -2.42
N ALA A 867 -19.33 2.50 -1.71
CA ALA A 867 -19.11 2.30 -0.28
C ALA A 867 -20.36 2.62 0.57
N ARG A 868 -21.09 3.69 0.23
CA ARG A 868 -22.38 4.03 0.88
C ARG A 868 -23.51 3.10 0.51
N ALA A 869 -23.51 2.52 -0.69
CA ALA A 869 -24.50 1.55 -1.13
C ALA A 869 -24.38 0.20 -0.41
N ALA A 870 -23.19 -0.13 0.10
CA ALA A 870 -22.94 -1.29 0.95
C ALA A 870 -23.39 -1.08 2.42
N ASP A 871 -23.66 0.17 2.81
CA ASP A 871 -24.17 0.53 4.13
C ASP A 871 -25.71 0.58 4.11
N GLU A 872 -26.33 -0.35 4.84
CA GLU A 872 -27.78 -0.52 4.95
C GLU A 872 -28.52 0.72 5.51
N ASN A 873 -27.80 1.70 6.03
CA ASN A 873 -28.36 2.96 6.52
C ASN A 873 -28.56 4.02 5.42
N PHE A 874 -28.11 3.79 4.19
CA PHE A 874 -28.34 4.70 3.06
C PHE A 874 -29.43 4.18 2.13
N VAL A 875 -30.28 5.09 1.63
CA VAL A 875 -31.32 4.78 0.65
C VAL A 875 -31.33 5.79 -0.49
N LYS A 876 -31.74 5.37 -1.68
CA LYS A 876 -31.91 6.29 -2.81
C LYS A 876 -33.08 7.22 -2.53
N ALA A 877 -32.80 8.52 -2.47
CA ALA A 877 -33.79 9.56 -2.32
C ALA A 877 -33.63 10.63 -3.41
N GLU A 878 -34.74 11.30 -3.72
CA GLU A 878 -34.80 12.45 -4.60
C GLU A 878 -34.81 13.72 -3.74
N TYR A 879 -33.98 14.71 -4.09
CA TYR A 879 -33.96 15.99 -3.39
C TYR A 879 -35.09 16.89 -3.89
N THR A 880 -36.01 17.28 -3.01
CA THR A 880 -37.29 17.94 -3.36
C THR A 880 -37.35 19.43 -3.04
N HIS A 881 -36.27 20.05 -2.54
CA HIS A 881 -36.28 21.47 -2.18
C HIS A 881 -36.46 22.41 -3.41
N PRO A 882 -37.15 23.55 -3.27
CA PRO A 882 -37.36 24.51 -4.37
C PRO A 882 -36.09 25.20 -4.92
N ASN A 883 -34.93 25.11 -4.24
CA ASN A 883 -33.67 25.68 -4.72
C ASN A 883 -33.01 24.66 -5.67
N ARG A 884 -33.40 24.67 -6.95
CA ARG A 884 -32.86 23.75 -7.96
C ARG A 884 -31.62 24.38 -8.63
N GLY A 885 -30.48 23.69 -8.57
CA GLY A 885 -29.19 24.12 -9.12
C GLY A 885 -28.02 23.27 -8.57
N ASN A 886 -26.77 23.54 -8.96
CA ASN A 886 -25.60 22.82 -8.42
C ASN A 886 -25.28 23.32 -7.00
N HIS A 887 -25.53 22.51 -5.97
CA HIS A 887 -25.22 22.85 -4.58
C HIS A 887 -24.99 21.60 -3.73
N ILE A 888 -24.35 21.79 -2.57
CA ILE A 888 -24.10 20.74 -1.59
C ILE A 888 -25.11 20.89 -0.46
N VAL A 889 -25.86 19.82 -0.19
CA VAL A 889 -26.79 19.76 0.95
C VAL A 889 -26.10 19.02 2.07
N THR A 890 -26.03 19.63 3.26
CA THR A 890 -25.43 18.96 4.44
C THR A 890 -26.53 18.32 5.24
N GLY A 891 -26.43 17.01 5.52
CA GLY A 891 -27.37 16.25 6.34
C GLY A 891 -27.47 16.84 7.73
N ALA A 892 -28.70 17.11 8.18
CA ALA A 892 -28.95 17.79 9.45
C ALA A 892 -28.57 16.96 10.68
N VAL A 893 -28.48 15.63 10.55
CA VAL A 893 -28.14 14.70 11.63
C VAL A 893 -26.72 14.17 11.46
N THR A 894 -26.36 13.73 10.25
CA THR A 894 -25.07 13.08 10.02
C THR A 894 -23.94 14.05 9.67
N GLY A 895 -24.26 15.28 9.27
CA GLY A 895 -23.29 16.23 8.72
C GLY A 895 -22.74 15.85 7.33
N ILE A 896 -23.25 14.78 6.71
CA ILE A 896 -22.79 14.30 5.41
C ILE A 896 -23.19 15.30 4.33
N LYS A 897 -22.23 15.66 3.49
CA LYS A 897 -22.44 16.53 2.32
C LYS A 897 -22.90 15.71 1.13
N TYR A 898 -24.16 15.90 0.73
CA TYR A 898 -24.79 15.33 -0.45
C TYR A 898 -24.62 16.31 -1.62
N GLY A 899 -23.78 15.96 -2.60
CA GLY A 899 -23.58 16.77 -3.81
C GLY A 899 -24.74 16.61 -4.78
N TYR A 900 -25.36 17.71 -5.21
CA TYR A 900 -26.48 17.68 -6.17
C TYR A 900 -26.14 18.42 -7.46
N PHE A 901 -26.29 17.73 -8.59
CA PHE A 901 -26.05 18.26 -9.94
C PHE A 901 -27.32 18.14 -10.79
N GLY A 902 -27.89 19.30 -11.17
CA GLY A 902 -28.90 19.49 -12.21
C GLY A 902 -30.05 18.48 -12.34
N GLY A 903 -31.24 18.82 -11.83
CA GLY A 903 -32.51 18.39 -12.42
C GLY A 903 -33.05 16.98 -12.08
N GLY A 904 -32.96 16.57 -10.80
CA GLY A 904 -33.73 15.42 -10.29
C GLY A 904 -32.96 14.09 -10.21
N LYS A 905 -31.63 14.12 -10.05
CA LYS A 905 -30.86 12.89 -9.85
C LYS A 905 -31.16 12.24 -8.48
N LYS A 906 -31.30 10.93 -8.53
CA LYS A 906 -31.46 10.01 -7.39
C LYS A 906 -30.10 9.89 -6.71
N ILE A 907 -29.98 10.29 -5.45
CA ILE A 907 -28.73 10.22 -4.68
C ILE A 907 -28.91 9.32 -3.44
N LEU A 908 -27.84 8.72 -2.94
CA LEU A 908 -27.86 7.95 -1.69
C LEU A 908 -27.82 8.89 -0.49
N VAL A 909 -28.86 8.86 0.34
CA VAL A 909 -29.03 9.71 1.52
C VAL A 909 -29.21 8.82 2.74
N HIS A 910 -28.56 9.17 3.85
CA HIS A 910 -28.69 8.43 5.10
C HIS A 910 -30.13 8.50 5.62
N LYS A 911 -30.71 7.37 6.03
CA LYS A 911 -32.10 7.25 6.51
C LYS A 911 -32.42 8.26 7.62
N ALA A 912 -31.47 8.54 8.51
CA ALA A 912 -31.63 9.53 9.59
C ALA A 912 -31.77 10.99 9.08
N ASP A 913 -31.04 11.38 8.03
CA ASP A 913 -31.17 12.74 7.48
C ASP A 913 -32.48 12.91 6.68
N ILE A 914 -32.96 11.82 6.08
CA ILE A 914 -34.29 11.77 5.47
C ILE A 914 -35.37 11.94 6.54
N GLN A 915 -35.26 11.24 7.67
CA GLN A 915 -36.23 11.34 8.77
C GLN A 915 -36.22 12.72 9.44
N ALA A 916 -35.05 13.36 9.55
CA ALA A 916 -34.92 14.69 10.13
C ALA A 916 -35.37 15.82 9.19
N GLN A 917 -35.28 15.63 7.88
CA GLN A 917 -35.70 16.60 6.88
C GLN A 917 -36.51 15.96 5.73
N PRO A 918 -37.66 15.32 6.03
CA PRO A 918 -38.44 14.57 5.04
C PRO A 918 -39.04 15.46 3.95
N GLN A 919 -39.14 16.77 4.20
CA GLN A 919 -39.55 17.77 3.21
C GLN A 919 -38.49 18.00 2.12
N PHE A 920 -37.22 17.68 2.39
CA PHE A 920 -36.12 17.86 1.44
C PHE A 920 -35.77 16.57 0.69
N TRP A 921 -36.21 15.42 1.19
CA TRP A 921 -35.82 14.12 0.65
C TRP A 921 -37.05 13.24 0.45
N ARG A 922 -37.29 12.83 -0.80
CA ARG A 922 -38.30 11.83 -1.14
C ARG A 922 -37.65 10.47 -1.39
N PRO A 923 -37.78 9.48 -0.50
CA PRO A 923 -37.31 8.12 -0.74
C PRO A 923 -37.99 7.53 -1.98
N LEU A 924 -37.21 6.85 -2.82
CA LEU A 924 -37.77 6.18 -3.99
C LEU A 924 -38.15 4.74 -3.63
N SER A 925 -39.45 4.42 -3.66
CA SER A 925 -39.91 3.05 -3.58
C SER A 925 -39.58 2.30 -4.88
N ILE A 926 -39.11 1.06 -4.75
CA ILE A 926 -38.82 0.20 -5.90
C ILE A 926 -40.16 -0.26 -6.49
N GLN A 927 -40.64 0.40 -7.55
CA GLN A 927 -41.79 -0.06 -8.33
C GLN A 927 -41.31 -0.73 -9.63
N SER A 928 -41.81 -1.95 -9.84
CA SER A 928 -41.63 -2.79 -11.02
C SER A 928 -42.56 -2.37 -12.16
N SER A 929 -42.03 -2.08 -13.36
CA SER A 929 -42.86 -2.00 -14.58
C SER A 929 -42.13 -2.39 -15.88
N VAL A 930 -42.60 -3.52 -16.43
CA VAL A 930 -43.02 -3.82 -17.82
C VAL A 930 -42.02 -3.85 -19.01
N GLN A 931 -42.12 -4.99 -19.71
CA GLN A 931 -41.63 -5.46 -21.02
C GLN A 931 -41.87 -4.51 -22.23
N GLN A 932 -41.00 -4.58 -23.27
CA GLN A 932 -41.36 -5.00 -24.64
C GLN A 932 -40.21 -4.90 -25.69
N ASN A 933 -40.02 -6.00 -26.43
CA ASN A 933 -39.60 -6.21 -27.83
C ASN A 933 -38.39 -5.48 -28.47
N ILE A 934 -37.38 -6.28 -28.89
CA ILE A 934 -36.36 -5.91 -29.89
C ILE A 934 -36.42 -6.90 -31.07
N PRO A 935 -36.50 -6.43 -32.33
CA PRO A 935 -36.48 -7.27 -33.53
C PRO A 935 -35.06 -7.73 -33.91
N GLN A 936 -34.94 -8.95 -34.46
CA GLN A 936 -33.71 -9.54 -35.00
C GLN A 936 -33.29 -8.90 -36.34
N ALA A 937 -32.00 -8.61 -36.53
CA ALA A 937 -31.35 -8.57 -37.86
C ALA A 937 -29.82 -8.78 -37.79
N HIS A 938 -29.39 -9.78 -38.56
CA HIS A 938 -28.08 -10.20 -39.10
C HIS A 938 -26.72 -9.57 -38.73
N ARG A 939 -25.76 -10.46 -38.43
CA ARG A 939 -24.29 -10.26 -38.51
C ARG A 939 -23.80 -10.23 -39.98
N PRO A 940 -22.67 -9.53 -40.26
CA PRO A 940 -21.41 -10.25 -40.50
C PRO A 940 -20.14 -9.65 -39.83
N GLU A 941 -19.34 -10.59 -39.31
CA GLU A 941 -17.90 -10.76 -38.97
C GLU A 941 -16.86 -9.62 -38.72
N LEU A 942 -16.06 -9.90 -37.66
CA LEU A 942 -14.66 -9.56 -37.29
C LEU A 942 -14.31 -8.24 -36.51
N GLY A 943 -13.92 -8.41 -35.22
CA GLY A 943 -12.92 -7.61 -34.47
C GLY A 943 -13.36 -6.75 -33.26
N ALA A 944 -12.98 -7.11 -32.02
CA ALA A 944 -12.65 -6.24 -30.85
C ALA A 944 -12.25 -7.06 -29.58
N PRO A 945 -11.30 -6.61 -28.74
CA PRO A 945 -11.01 -7.19 -27.41
C PRO A 945 -12.10 -6.83 -26.36
N PRO A 946 -12.20 -7.58 -25.24
CA PRO A 946 -13.42 -7.63 -24.42
C PRO A 946 -13.69 -6.34 -23.64
N SER A 947 -14.96 -5.92 -23.63
CA SER A 947 -15.49 -4.86 -22.77
C SER A 947 -15.57 -5.33 -21.32
N LEU A 948 -15.11 -4.51 -20.38
CA LEU A 948 -15.34 -4.66 -18.94
C LEU A 948 -16.82 -4.37 -18.60
N ASP A 949 -17.70 -5.33 -18.83
CA ASP A 949 -19.02 -5.39 -18.19
C ASP A 949 -19.42 -6.85 -17.96
N GLN A 950 -19.19 -7.33 -16.73
CA GLN A 950 -19.82 -8.54 -16.23
C GLN A 950 -20.33 -8.29 -14.80
N SER A 951 -21.54 -7.74 -14.70
CA SER A 951 -22.38 -7.94 -13.52
C SER A 951 -23.31 -9.15 -13.75
N PRO A 952 -23.27 -10.21 -12.91
CA PRO A 952 -24.13 -11.38 -13.08
C PRO A 952 -25.59 -11.06 -12.77
N LYS A 953 -26.48 -11.38 -13.71
CA LYS A 953 -27.94 -11.31 -13.55
C LYS A 953 -28.44 -12.49 -12.70
N ILE A 954 -29.11 -12.22 -11.59
CA ILE A 954 -29.82 -13.23 -10.79
C ILE A 954 -31.21 -13.49 -11.40
N ILE A 955 -31.47 -14.75 -11.70
CA ILE A 955 -32.78 -15.34 -11.99
C ILE A 955 -33.46 -15.66 -10.66
N GLN A 956 -34.67 -15.17 -10.41
CA GLN A 956 -35.53 -15.72 -9.34
C GLN A 956 -36.84 -16.25 -9.91
N SER A 957 -37.08 -17.52 -9.58
CA SER A 957 -38.27 -18.32 -9.85
C SER A 957 -39.33 -18.13 -8.76
N ASN A 958 -40.60 -18.09 -9.18
CA ASN A 958 -41.81 -18.05 -8.37
C ASN A 958 -42.01 -19.24 -7.42
N LYS A 959 -42.55 -18.97 -6.22
CA LYS A 959 -43.66 -19.67 -5.51
C LYS A 959 -43.77 -19.07 -4.09
N LYS A 960 -44.77 -18.22 -3.82
CA LYS A 960 -46.09 -18.50 -3.20
C LYS A 960 -46.01 -19.06 -1.77
N ASP A 961 -46.19 -18.16 -0.81
CA ASP A 961 -46.78 -18.44 0.50
C ASP A 961 -48.27 -18.72 0.35
N ASP A 962 -48.75 -19.80 0.96
CA ASP A 962 -50.08 -19.90 1.54
C ASP A 962 -49.95 -20.18 3.03
N GLY A 963 -50.47 -19.25 3.84
CA GLY A 963 -50.45 -19.34 5.29
C GLY A 963 -51.49 -20.33 5.81
N SER A 964 -51.20 -20.86 6.99
CA SER A 964 -52.20 -21.16 8.02
C SER A 964 -51.53 -21.23 9.38
N ASP A 965 -52.15 -20.54 10.34
CA ASP A 965 -52.03 -20.68 11.78
C ASP A 965 -51.79 -22.12 12.26
N ASP A 966 -51.06 -22.27 13.37
CA ASP A 966 -51.57 -22.88 14.61
C ASP A 966 -50.42 -23.23 15.60
N GLY A 967 -50.55 -22.74 16.84
CA GLY A 967 -50.15 -23.48 18.04
C GLY A 967 -48.72 -23.26 18.56
N VAL A 968 -48.60 -22.37 19.55
CA VAL A 968 -47.53 -22.41 20.55
C VAL A 968 -47.86 -23.52 21.57
N PRO A 969 -46.91 -24.42 21.88
CA PRO A 969 -46.84 -24.98 23.23
C PRO A 969 -45.45 -24.75 23.87
N ASP A 970 -45.50 -24.30 25.12
CA ASP A 970 -44.41 -24.12 26.08
C ASP A 970 -43.48 -25.33 26.22
N PHE A 971 -42.17 -25.09 26.34
CA PHE A 971 -41.22 -25.98 27.01
C PHE A 971 -40.14 -25.20 27.79
N ILE A 972 -40.48 -24.91 29.05
CA ILE A 972 -39.74 -25.14 30.31
C ILE A 972 -38.20 -25.26 30.20
N ALA A 973 -37.51 -24.32 30.84
CA ALA A 973 -36.08 -24.39 31.18
C ALA A 973 -35.83 -25.34 32.37
N PRO A 974 -34.75 -26.15 32.37
CA PRO A 974 -34.29 -26.83 33.57
C PRO A 974 -33.29 -25.98 34.38
N SER A 975 -33.50 -26.05 35.70
CA SER A 975 -32.82 -25.41 36.82
C SER A 975 -31.36 -25.84 37.02
N VAL A 976 -30.56 -24.90 37.54
CA VAL A 976 -29.20 -25.11 38.07
C VAL A 976 -29.33 -25.30 39.58
N ASP A 977 -28.88 -26.45 40.10
CA ASP A 977 -28.58 -26.62 41.51
C ASP A 977 -27.43 -27.63 41.69
N GLU A 978 -26.69 -27.42 42.78
CA GLU A 978 -25.61 -28.20 43.39
C GLU A 978 -24.15 -27.80 43.07
N GLN A 979 -23.61 -26.96 43.96
CA GLN A 979 -22.18 -26.84 44.26
C GLN A 979 -21.67 -28.06 45.07
N PRO A 980 -20.33 -28.25 45.11
CA PRO A 980 -19.68 -28.60 46.36
C PRO A 980 -18.49 -27.69 46.73
N ASP A 981 -18.45 -27.36 48.02
CA ASP A 981 -17.41 -26.67 48.78
C ASP A 981 -16.03 -27.33 48.73
N TYR A 982 -14.98 -26.50 48.65
CA TYR A 982 -13.68 -26.78 49.30
C TYR A 982 -13.05 -25.46 49.80
N THR A 983 -13.01 -25.29 51.12
CA THR A 983 -12.26 -24.26 51.85
C THR A 983 -10.94 -24.84 52.36
N ILE A 984 -9.81 -24.14 52.14
CA ILE A 984 -8.62 -24.14 53.03
C ILE A 984 -8.01 -22.73 53.02
N GLU A 985 -7.60 -22.29 54.22
CA GLU A 985 -7.33 -20.94 54.70
C GLU A 985 -5.95 -20.32 54.32
N VAL A 986 -5.92 -19.02 54.61
CA VAL A 986 -5.05 -17.88 54.25
C VAL A 986 -3.73 -17.84 55.03
N ASP A 987 -2.66 -17.27 54.44
CA ASP A 987 -1.77 -16.23 55.05
C ASP A 987 -0.62 -15.84 54.09
N GLU A 988 -0.08 -14.63 53.92
CA GLU A 988 -0.11 -13.33 54.62
C GLU A 988 0.17 -12.21 53.59
N GLN A 989 -0.62 -11.13 53.66
CA GLN A 989 -0.27 -9.71 53.56
C GLN A 989 1.03 -9.29 52.80
N LYS A 990 0.85 -8.82 51.56
CA LYS A 990 1.14 -7.43 51.09
C LYS A 990 0.92 -7.31 49.57
N GLU A 991 -0.33 -7.09 49.18
CA GLU A 991 -0.68 -6.63 47.83
C GLU A 991 -0.43 -5.12 47.69
N PHE A 992 0.21 -4.71 46.60
CA PHE A 992 0.13 -3.35 46.10
C PHE A 992 -1.17 -3.21 45.29
N ASP A 993 -2.08 -2.41 45.84
CA ASP A 993 -3.43 -2.10 45.36
C ASP A 993 -3.37 -1.38 44.00
N VAL A 994 -3.57 -2.11 42.90
CA VAL A 994 -3.98 -1.54 41.62
C VAL A 994 -5.46 -1.84 41.47
N LYS A 995 -6.31 -0.94 41.96
CA LYS A 995 -7.75 -0.98 41.68
C LYS A 995 -7.94 -0.88 40.17
N GLU A 996 -8.54 -1.91 39.57
CA GLU A 996 -9.22 -1.77 38.29
C GLU A 996 -10.22 -0.59 38.38
N PRO A 997 -10.35 0.26 37.34
CA PRO A 997 -11.32 1.35 37.37
C PRO A 997 -12.72 0.76 37.50
N ASP A 998 -13.41 1.09 38.61
CA ASP A 998 -14.81 0.74 38.80
C ASP A 998 -15.68 1.58 37.85
N PHE A 999 -15.90 1.07 36.64
CA PHE A 999 -16.70 1.71 35.59
C PHE A 999 -18.14 1.99 36.02
N LYS A 1000 -18.62 1.43 37.15
CA LYS A 1000 -19.94 1.73 37.70
C LYS A 1000 -19.99 3.00 38.57
N ALA A 1001 -18.87 3.64 38.87
CA ALA A 1001 -18.85 4.78 39.79
C ALA A 1001 -18.48 6.14 39.17
N ASP A 1002 -17.87 6.20 37.98
CA ASP A 1002 -17.35 7.46 37.42
C ASP A 1002 -18.16 8.00 36.24
N LEU A 1003 -18.96 9.04 36.52
CA LEU A 1003 -19.70 9.81 35.51
C LEU A 1003 -18.79 10.45 34.44
N GLY A 1004 -17.49 10.64 34.73
CA GLY A 1004 -16.50 11.19 33.80
C GLY A 1004 -16.20 10.31 32.59
N LEU A 1005 -16.56 9.03 32.66
CA LEU A 1005 -16.35 8.05 31.60
C LEU A 1005 -17.57 7.89 30.67
N ILE A 1006 -18.71 8.53 31.01
CA ILE A 1006 -19.95 8.44 30.22
C ILE A 1006 -19.89 9.41 29.03
N PRO A 1007 -19.88 8.91 27.78
CA PRO A 1007 -19.86 9.75 26.59
C PRO A 1007 -21.08 10.68 26.55
N GLY A 1008 -20.82 11.97 26.30
CA GLY A 1008 -21.87 12.99 26.24
C GLY A 1008 -22.05 13.80 27.52
N LEU A 1009 -21.42 13.42 28.63
CA LEU A 1009 -21.31 14.24 29.84
C LEU A 1009 -20.01 15.05 29.84
N THR A 1010 -20.11 16.36 30.07
CA THR A 1010 -18.95 17.24 30.27
C THR A 1010 -18.68 17.43 31.76
N PRO A 1011 -17.46 17.82 32.19
CA PRO A 1011 -17.17 18.06 33.61
C PRO A 1011 -18.16 19.03 34.29
N ASN A 1012 -18.63 20.06 33.57
CA ASN A 1012 -19.60 21.02 34.08
C ASN A 1012 -21.03 20.45 34.20
N MET A 1013 -21.39 19.48 33.35
CA MET A 1013 -22.67 18.75 33.48
C MET A 1013 -22.60 17.76 34.63
N ILE A 1014 -21.47 17.10 34.81
CA ILE A 1014 -21.23 16.16 35.93
C ILE A 1014 -21.30 16.91 37.26
N ALA A 1015 -20.74 18.11 37.36
CA ALA A 1015 -20.88 18.95 38.55
C ALA A 1015 -22.36 19.28 38.87
N GLN A 1016 -23.14 19.68 37.86
CA GLN A 1016 -24.57 19.98 38.01
C GLN A 1016 -25.41 18.74 38.36
N LEU A 1017 -25.07 17.57 37.82
CA LEU A 1017 -25.72 16.30 38.17
C LEU A 1017 -25.45 15.93 39.63
N LYS A 1018 -24.19 16.08 40.08
CA LYS A 1018 -23.80 15.85 41.48
C LYS A 1018 -24.47 16.82 42.45
N GLU A 1019 -24.63 18.10 42.08
CA GLU A 1019 -25.39 19.09 42.87
C GLU A 1019 -26.87 18.69 43.07
N ARG A 1020 -27.42 17.89 42.15
CA ARG A 1020 -28.79 17.34 42.20
C ARG A 1020 -28.86 15.94 42.81
N GLY A 1021 -27.75 15.43 43.36
CA GLY A 1021 -27.67 14.11 43.99
C GLY A 1021 -27.57 12.94 43.01
N ILE A 1022 -27.39 13.22 41.71
CA ILE A 1022 -27.19 12.23 40.63
C ILE A 1022 -25.68 12.08 40.42
N ASP A 1023 -25.06 11.22 41.23
CA ASP A 1023 -23.62 11.04 41.31
C ASP A 1023 -23.12 9.70 40.76
N THR A 1024 -24.04 8.86 40.28
CA THR A 1024 -23.78 7.50 39.77
C THR A 1024 -24.56 7.23 38.48
N PRO A 1025 -24.08 6.35 37.59
CA PRO A 1025 -24.77 5.97 36.35
C PRO A 1025 -26.18 5.39 36.61
N GLU A 1026 -26.38 4.63 37.69
CA GLU A 1026 -27.69 4.07 38.06
C GLU A 1026 -28.70 5.19 38.36
N LYS A 1027 -28.29 6.23 39.07
CA LYS A 1027 -29.15 7.40 39.33
C LYS A 1027 -29.43 8.20 38.07
N ILE A 1028 -28.55 8.16 37.06
CA ILE A 1028 -28.84 8.74 35.75
C ILE A 1028 -29.97 7.95 35.06
N LEU A 1029 -29.92 6.62 35.11
CA LEU A 1029 -30.99 5.77 34.57
C LEU A 1029 -32.32 5.98 35.30
N GLU A 1030 -32.30 6.13 36.63
CA GLU A 1030 -33.49 6.43 37.45
C GLU A 1030 -34.06 7.84 37.15
N ALA A 1031 -33.20 8.84 36.98
CA ALA A 1031 -33.63 10.20 36.63
C ALA A 1031 -34.26 10.26 35.22
N GLY A 1032 -33.88 9.35 34.34
CA GLY A 1032 -34.41 9.23 32.99
C GLY A 1032 -34.11 10.46 32.12
N ILE A 1033 -34.72 10.48 30.94
CA ILE A 1033 -34.50 11.54 29.95
C ILE A 1033 -34.93 12.92 30.48
N ASP A 1034 -36.05 12.98 31.21
CA ASP A 1034 -36.59 14.24 31.73
C ASP A 1034 -35.72 14.82 32.84
N GLY A 1035 -35.23 14.01 33.78
CA GLY A 1035 -34.35 14.47 34.85
C GLY A 1035 -32.98 14.97 34.36
N LEU A 1036 -32.48 14.39 33.27
CA LEU A 1036 -31.25 14.85 32.61
C LEU A 1036 -31.43 16.17 31.86
N GLN A 1037 -32.60 16.43 31.29
CA GLN A 1037 -32.87 17.68 30.55
C GLN A 1037 -32.92 18.92 31.44
N GLU A 1038 -33.08 18.74 32.75
CA GLU A 1038 -32.99 19.83 33.71
C GLU A 1038 -31.55 20.32 33.95
N ILE A 1039 -30.55 19.60 33.42
CA ILE A 1039 -29.14 20.00 33.44
C ILE A 1039 -28.85 20.90 32.24
N ARG A 1040 -28.31 22.10 32.51
CA ARG A 1040 -28.06 23.09 31.47
C ARG A 1040 -27.05 22.57 30.46
N GLY A 1041 -27.49 22.41 29.21
CA GLY A 1041 -26.68 21.91 28.09
C GLY A 1041 -26.91 20.44 27.74
N ILE A 1042 -27.80 19.74 28.45
CA ILE A 1042 -28.30 18.42 28.05
C ILE A 1042 -29.67 18.61 27.41
N ALA A 1043 -29.73 18.50 26.08
CA ALA A 1043 -31.00 18.46 25.34
C ALA A 1043 -31.54 17.03 25.30
N GLU A 1044 -32.84 16.86 25.05
CA GLU A 1044 -33.54 15.57 24.99
C GLU A 1044 -32.79 14.49 24.21
N VAL A 1045 -32.29 14.82 23.01
CA VAL A 1045 -31.52 13.89 22.17
C VAL A 1045 -30.22 13.41 22.84
N ARG A 1046 -29.54 14.30 23.58
CA ARG A 1046 -28.33 13.95 24.32
C ARG A 1046 -28.66 13.14 25.57
N ALA A 1047 -29.75 13.48 26.28
CA ALA A 1047 -30.24 12.69 27.41
C ALA A 1047 -30.63 11.26 26.96
N ALA A 1048 -31.33 11.12 25.84
CA ALA A 1048 -31.68 9.83 25.26
C ALA A 1048 -30.44 9.00 24.90
N GLY A 1049 -29.43 9.63 24.27
CA GLY A 1049 -28.17 8.95 23.94
C GLY A 1049 -27.37 8.52 25.17
N ILE A 1050 -27.40 9.29 26.26
CA ILE A 1050 -26.77 8.92 27.54
C ILE A 1050 -27.49 7.72 28.17
N ILE A 1051 -28.83 7.73 28.21
CA ILE A 1051 -29.64 6.63 28.75
C ILE A 1051 -29.47 5.35 27.91
N GLU A 1052 -29.47 5.47 26.58
CA GLU A 1052 -29.24 4.34 25.67
C GLU A 1052 -27.83 3.77 25.82
N TYR A 1053 -26.82 4.62 25.95
CA TYR A 1053 -25.44 4.19 26.22
C TYR A 1053 -25.35 3.37 27.52
N LEU A 1054 -25.98 3.86 28.60
CA LEU A 1054 -25.97 3.17 29.89
C LEU A 1054 -26.79 1.88 29.88
N ASN A 1055 -27.94 1.83 29.20
CA ASN A 1055 -28.76 0.61 29.07
C ASN A 1055 -28.09 -0.48 28.21
N ASN A 1056 -27.22 -0.12 27.26
CA ASN A 1056 -26.44 -1.10 26.50
C ASN A 1056 -25.22 -1.62 27.28
N PHE A 1057 -24.88 -0.97 28.39
CA PHE A 1057 -23.72 -1.30 29.23
C PHE A 1057 -24.09 -2.04 30.52
N ALA A 1058 -25.30 -1.80 31.05
CA ALA A 1058 -25.94 -2.56 32.13
C ALA A 1058 -26.48 -3.90 31.62
#